data_AF-R5U519-F1
#
_entry.id   AF-R5U519-F1
#
_cell.length_a   1.000
_cell.length_b   1.000
_cell.length_c   1.000
_cell.angle_alpha   90.00
_cell.angle_beta   90.00
_cell.angle_gamma   90.00
#
_symmetry.space_group_name_H-M   'P 1'
#
loop_
_entity.id
_entity.type
_entity.pdbx_description
1 polymer ?
#
loop_
_entity_poly.entity_id
_entity_poly.type
_entity_poly.pdbx_seq_one_letter_code
_entity_poly.pdbx_strand_id
1 'polypeptide(L)'
;MKRKKISAKVWASIMAAAMVMSTCPTAAFAVTADKVAADGTYTATRHVYRTIEDTDDEWNEYDVDVTVSVKDGKISDITATPKNGYVEADNSSYFSKAYSKKNGIKTLLTGKDATEDTINGWSTVSGATRTSKAIKEAALEAIQGAPEASTAQEAYVLMNIPYADFYAAEGDADVDAVSSATKMKTRASLAAGSYHVNSDGTDISGITFPVKVSDLAALTGKYTQITDESKVDITTSIKGKESTTTYSGKDALFESGNYSYYVLSEAPSYYKELTVNEDGSFSFGTVKGTEATTLTDVTGNFSTSSKYGDYQLNLDGLPDTINTVYGVTISTKEGDSYGLRHVENIWKKTKLAWSTGFVTEAHGSKLSYADYVSMMGQTINKVTYYTDAGVYEIPMNQYVPVKFANTIAVENASADAGKTTVTITGLPKDYDAQYTVEGLKNAEVKNGTLTFDKDSAAPGQYTLRVADKNAKYVELSASFELTTDKTVVAYDNASDSLVAAEGASADEVTSYIKNIKTVTVNGKAYNASGKGSVKIVNEDGTLNEEAAPFKDAKAGDEFEISVKATGYANDFSFTYVAPEYTYVYASVPYAEYYANEDVQNAGSAASSDVMDTNGEYDKGAFDTVTRATANHGLHRGSFQQDVVIYDTDGNTYEPISWTDGNTAILSNGKTLVKASDRATGITTLTVDGKTSTYDHYVIKGIKYVPVKVKSKNLEAFKAAYSVTENGETLSGGYSENNLKSYTAVADVNKNTNGLKKVSLNADGTFSFSAAQTGTASGLKDTELKTADVTNMGVEVVDSSKFGDFLRVDLKKNYGDLGSAMQSVEWTYYGSGDTALATYGTKFAADNWMHKSMGIQLGLTDSLRCQLPQGTDGTGKWVLTIHALGYTDTKVEVNVTADDIHIATPVSDTSKLEAAIKAAEALNKEDYTEASWSNLEAELAEAKEDLATVPTGKTSQESIDESTAHLNAAIAELEKVNKFTGLANEAAADGNWYYYTDGDVDEEMTGLAANANGWFYVKDGKVDFSYTGLVQNESGWWYVQNGAISFAATGLVYDSNYGWWYVNGSAIDFGYTGLVYDSNYGWWYVTGGAVNFGYTGLIYDSNYGWWYVEGGAVNFGYNSLVPYGGSWWKVTGGMVDFGFTGIVNYYGTNYRVVNGQVQF
;
A
#
# COMPACT_ATOMS: atom_id res chain seq x y z
N MET A 1 -11.51 38.39 -50.70
CA MET A 1 -12.03 38.09 -52.05
C MET A 1 -13.47 38.62 -52.17
N LYS A 2 -13.83 39.15 -53.35
CA LYS A 2 -15.13 39.72 -53.78
C LYS A 2 -16.30 38.70 -53.57
N ARG A 3 -17.59 39.01 -53.38
CA ARG A 3 -18.45 40.21 -53.46
C ARG A 3 -19.90 39.82 -53.08
N LYS A 4 -20.70 40.83 -52.66
CA LYS A 4 -22.17 41.06 -52.83
C LYS A 4 -23.12 40.86 -51.63
N LYS A 5 -23.72 42.01 -51.26
CA LYS A 5 -25.15 42.35 -50.97
C LYS A 5 -25.79 41.60 -49.77
N ILE A 6 -26.72 42.14 -49.00
CA ILE A 6 -27.93 42.95 -49.28
C ILE A 6 -28.26 43.79 -48.04
N SER A 7 -28.81 45.00 -48.24
CA SER A 7 -29.36 45.89 -47.22
C SER A 7 -30.87 45.67 -46.98
N ALA A 8 -31.30 45.82 -45.72
CA ALA A 8 -32.68 46.10 -45.28
C ALA A 8 -32.54 47.19 -44.20
N LYS A 9 -32.97 48.46 -44.33
CA LYS A 9 -34.26 49.12 -44.62
C LYS A 9 -35.29 49.02 -43.47
N VAL A 10 -35.46 50.19 -42.82
CA VAL A 10 -36.67 50.81 -42.21
C VAL A 10 -37.06 50.35 -40.79
N TRP A 11 -37.06 51.26 -39.79
CA TRP A 11 -38.24 52.03 -39.34
C TRP A 11 -37.95 52.83 -38.06
N ALA A 12 -38.13 54.15 -38.14
CA ALA A 12 -38.33 55.04 -37.00
C ALA A 12 -39.38 56.08 -37.41
N SER A 13 -40.58 55.97 -36.83
CA SER A 13 -41.54 57.04 -36.48
C SER A 13 -42.99 56.52 -36.55
N ILE A 14 -43.62 56.39 -35.37
CA ILE A 14 -44.92 56.99 -34.99
C ILE A 14 -45.16 56.63 -33.50
N MET A 15 -45.10 57.64 -32.64
CA MET A 15 -45.76 57.70 -31.34
C MET A 15 -47.00 58.58 -31.55
N ALA A 16 -48.21 58.08 -31.25
CA ALA A 16 -49.33 58.85 -30.69
C ALA A 16 -50.57 57.96 -30.45
N ALA A 17 -51.02 57.98 -29.19
CA ALA A 17 -52.36 57.66 -28.66
C ALA A 17 -52.88 56.21 -28.74
N ALA A 18 -52.69 55.53 -27.61
CA ALA A 18 -53.24 54.24 -27.22
C ALA A 18 -54.75 54.27 -26.97
N MET A 19 -55.45 53.19 -27.34
CA MET A 19 -56.17 52.29 -26.40
C MET A 19 -56.79 51.12 -27.17
N VAL A 20 -56.88 49.98 -26.46
CA VAL A 20 -57.66 48.76 -26.71
C VAL A 20 -56.90 47.53 -27.28
N MET A 21 -56.44 46.73 -26.30
CA MET A 21 -56.52 45.27 -26.15
C MET A 21 -55.82 44.32 -27.13
N SER A 22 -54.78 43.67 -26.59
CA SER A 22 -54.45 42.27 -26.85
C SER A 22 -54.15 41.59 -25.51
N THR A 23 -55.21 41.23 -24.79
CA THR A 23 -55.18 40.22 -23.72
C THR A 23 -55.29 38.84 -24.35
N CYS A 24 -54.30 37.96 -24.13
CA CYS A 24 -54.58 36.53 -24.18
C CYS A 24 -55.25 36.20 -22.83
N PRO A 25 -56.49 35.72 -22.83
CA PRO A 25 -57.26 35.56 -21.61
C PRO A 25 -56.71 34.38 -20.81
N THR A 26 -56.36 34.61 -19.53
CA THR A 26 -56.83 33.66 -18.52
C THR A 26 -58.33 33.58 -18.77
N ALA A 27 -58.83 32.41 -19.17
CA ALA A 27 -60.26 32.20 -19.22
C ALA A 27 -60.78 32.33 -17.79
N ALA A 28 -61.04 33.57 -17.36
CA ALA A 28 -61.93 33.83 -16.26
C ALA A 28 -63.24 33.23 -16.74
N PHE A 29 -63.55 32.03 -16.27
CA PHE A 29 -64.79 31.38 -16.60
C PHE A 29 -65.90 32.36 -16.21
N ALA A 30 -66.75 32.66 -17.17
CA ALA A 30 -68.01 33.32 -16.90
C ALA A 30 -68.69 32.57 -15.74
N VAL A 31 -69.27 33.32 -14.80
CA VAL A 31 -70.05 32.71 -13.72
C VAL A 31 -71.11 31.80 -14.33
N THR A 32 -71.09 30.52 -13.93
CA THR A 32 -72.09 29.52 -14.32
C THR A 32 -72.65 28.85 -13.08
N ALA A 33 -73.95 28.59 -13.06
CA ALA A 33 -74.67 27.92 -11.97
C ALA A 33 -74.41 28.53 -10.56
N ASP A 34 -73.70 27.82 -9.68
CA ASP A 34 -73.44 28.16 -8.28
C ASP A 34 -72.14 28.95 -8.06
N LYS A 35 -71.38 29.23 -9.12
CA LYS A 35 -70.16 30.04 -9.03
C LYS A 35 -70.47 31.48 -8.64
N VAL A 36 -69.58 32.05 -7.82
CA VAL A 36 -69.74 33.41 -7.28
C VAL A 36 -69.01 34.41 -8.17
N ALA A 37 -69.74 35.45 -8.59
CA ALA A 37 -69.16 36.57 -9.32
C ALA A 37 -68.10 37.31 -8.49
N ALA A 38 -67.03 37.75 -9.17
CA ALA A 38 -66.07 38.69 -8.62
C ALA A 38 -66.76 39.99 -8.19
N ASP A 39 -66.10 40.74 -7.31
CA ASP A 39 -66.59 42.05 -6.90
C ASP A 39 -66.57 43.03 -8.07
N GLY A 40 -67.67 43.75 -8.26
CA GLY A 40 -67.84 44.62 -9.43
C GLY A 40 -69.29 44.99 -9.71
N THR A 41 -69.52 45.73 -10.80
CA THR A 41 -70.85 46.13 -11.24
C THR A 41 -71.06 45.67 -12.67
N TYR A 42 -72.09 44.85 -12.89
CA TYR A 42 -72.36 44.21 -14.17
C TYR A 42 -73.71 44.67 -14.70
N THR A 43 -73.79 45.06 -15.97
CA THR A 43 -75.01 45.65 -16.56
C THR A 43 -75.36 44.98 -17.87
N ALA A 44 -76.65 44.75 -18.09
CA ALA A 44 -77.19 44.31 -19.36
C ALA A 44 -78.57 44.93 -19.61
N THR A 45 -78.97 44.97 -20.88
CA THR A 45 -80.21 45.59 -21.33
C THR A 45 -81.12 44.56 -21.99
N ARG A 46 -82.42 44.60 -21.70
CA ARG A 46 -83.44 43.78 -22.38
C ARG A 46 -84.67 44.58 -22.75
N HIS A 47 -85.31 44.20 -23.85
CA HIS A 47 -86.55 44.81 -24.30
C HIS A 47 -87.77 44.09 -23.72
N VAL A 48 -88.76 44.85 -23.26
CA VAL A 48 -90.05 44.38 -22.76
C VAL A 48 -91.06 44.35 -23.90
N TYR A 49 -91.25 43.18 -24.49
CA TYR A 49 -92.19 42.98 -25.59
C TYR A 49 -93.64 42.76 -25.13
N ARG A 50 -94.58 43.30 -25.90
CA ARG A 50 -95.95 42.82 -25.99
C ARG A 50 -95.99 41.62 -26.92
N THR A 51 -97.00 40.81 -26.73
CA THR A 51 -97.30 39.65 -27.55
C THR A 51 -98.73 39.73 -28.03
N ILE A 52 -99.08 38.87 -28.98
CA ILE A 52 -100.43 38.80 -29.55
C ILE A 52 -101.52 38.50 -28.50
N GLU A 53 -101.14 37.99 -27.31
CA GLU A 53 -102.05 37.71 -26.20
C GLU A 53 -102.33 38.94 -25.33
N ASP A 54 -101.55 40.02 -25.44
CA ASP A 54 -101.68 41.24 -24.64
C ASP A 54 -102.69 42.20 -25.30
N THR A 55 -103.96 41.79 -25.40
CA THR A 55 -105.06 42.57 -26.01
C THR A 55 -105.74 43.48 -24.98
N ASP A 56 -105.88 44.77 -25.29
CA ASP A 56 -106.54 45.84 -24.51
C ASP A 56 -105.85 46.37 -23.22
N ASP A 57 -104.57 46.08 -22.99
CA ASP A 57 -103.84 46.67 -21.86
C ASP A 57 -103.18 48.03 -22.19
N GLU A 58 -103.37 49.01 -21.28
CA GLU A 58 -102.81 50.39 -21.29
C GLU A 58 -101.30 50.44 -20.94
N TRP A 59 -100.43 49.61 -21.58
CA TRP A 59 -98.97 49.71 -21.42
C TRP A 59 -98.17 49.59 -22.73
N ASN A 60 -97.04 50.30 -22.80
CA ASN A 60 -96.17 50.35 -23.99
C ASN A 60 -94.94 49.44 -23.84
N GLU A 61 -94.39 48.93 -24.93
CA GLU A 61 -93.10 48.23 -24.94
C GLU A 61 -91.95 49.18 -24.60
N TYR A 62 -90.92 48.69 -23.90
CA TYR A 62 -89.77 49.51 -23.51
C TYR A 62 -88.51 48.71 -23.22
N ASP A 63 -87.35 49.34 -23.31
CA ASP A 63 -86.08 48.77 -22.85
C ASP A 63 -85.91 48.89 -21.33
N VAL A 64 -85.27 47.91 -20.69
CA VAL A 64 -84.83 48.00 -19.29
C VAL A 64 -83.36 47.64 -19.16
N ASP A 65 -82.58 48.58 -18.62
CA ASP A 65 -81.19 48.36 -18.22
C ASP A 65 -81.19 47.81 -16.79
N VAL A 66 -80.57 46.66 -16.56
CA VAL A 66 -80.40 46.07 -15.24
C VAL A 66 -78.93 45.99 -14.88
N THR A 67 -78.58 46.60 -13.76
CA THR A 67 -77.25 46.62 -13.18
C THR A 67 -77.25 45.83 -11.87
N VAL A 68 -76.41 44.79 -11.78
CA VAL A 68 -76.17 43.98 -10.58
C VAL A 68 -74.80 44.37 -10.01
N SER A 69 -74.78 44.88 -8.78
CA SER A 69 -73.54 45.19 -8.06
C SER A 69 -73.21 44.07 -7.09
N VAL A 70 -71.97 43.61 -7.10
CA VAL A 70 -71.43 42.50 -6.32
C VAL A 70 -70.33 43.02 -5.40
N LYS A 71 -70.43 42.66 -4.12
CA LYS A 71 -69.40 42.95 -3.11
C LYS A 71 -69.31 41.78 -2.14
N ASP A 72 -68.08 41.38 -1.81
CA ASP A 72 -67.78 40.23 -0.97
C ASP A 72 -68.51 38.95 -1.46
N GLY A 73 -68.63 38.80 -2.79
CA GLY A 73 -69.34 37.69 -3.43
C GLY A 73 -70.88 37.71 -3.29
N LYS A 74 -71.48 38.79 -2.81
CA LYS A 74 -72.94 38.96 -2.64
C LYS A 74 -73.50 40.09 -3.49
N ILE A 75 -74.76 39.98 -3.90
CA ILE A 75 -75.49 41.04 -4.61
C ILE A 75 -75.72 42.20 -3.63
N SER A 76 -74.85 43.20 -3.69
CA SER A 76 -74.93 44.39 -2.83
C SER A 76 -76.07 45.31 -3.26
N ASP A 77 -76.38 45.39 -4.56
CA ASP A 77 -77.54 46.11 -5.08
C ASP A 77 -77.98 45.58 -6.46
N ILE A 78 -79.27 45.75 -6.78
CA ILE A 78 -79.79 45.61 -8.15
C ILE A 78 -80.51 46.90 -8.52
N THR A 79 -80.14 47.50 -9.64
CA THR A 79 -80.81 48.67 -10.21
C THR A 79 -81.38 48.34 -11.58
N ALA A 80 -82.71 48.43 -11.72
CA ALA A 80 -83.38 48.38 -13.01
C ALA A 80 -83.80 49.81 -13.38
N THR A 81 -83.48 50.24 -14.60
CA THR A 81 -83.82 51.56 -15.13
C THR A 81 -84.54 51.39 -16.45
N PRO A 82 -85.81 51.79 -16.57
CA PRO A 82 -86.51 51.74 -17.84
C PRO A 82 -85.96 52.82 -18.79
N LYS A 83 -85.92 52.50 -20.07
CA LYS A 83 -85.38 53.29 -21.17
C LYS A 83 -86.39 53.29 -22.34
N ASN A 84 -85.96 53.84 -23.48
CA ASN A 84 -86.62 53.87 -24.79
C ASN A 84 -88.02 53.21 -24.86
N GLY A 85 -89.07 54.02 -24.99
CA GLY A 85 -90.46 53.54 -25.12
C GLY A 85 -91.25 53.52 -23.80
N TYR A 86 -90.58 53.66 -22.65
CA TYR A 86 -91.25 53.67 -21.35
C TYR A 86 -92.09 54.93 -21.13
N VAL A 87 -93.37 54.74 -20.82
CA VAL A 87 -94.32 55.80 -20.48
C VAL A 87 -94.77 55.64 -19.04
N GLU A 88 -94.41 56.58 -18.17
CA GLU A 88 -94.61 56.47 -16.71
C GLU A 88 -96.08 56.23 -16.31
N ALA A 89 -97.03 56.91 -16.96
CA ALA A 89 -98.45 56.75 -16.66
C ALA A 89 -98.95 55.31 -16.89
N ASP A 90 -98.36 54.64 -17.87
CA ASP A 90 -98.82 53.38 -18.41
C ASP A 90 -98.03 52.19 -17.80
N ASN A 91 -96.71 52.36 -17.66
CA ASN A 91 -95.80 51.28 -17.32
C ASN A 91 -95.42 51.21 -15.83
N SER A 92 -95.52 52.31 -15.08
CA SER A 92 -94.94 52.43 -13.72
C SER A 92 -95.46 51.39 -12.72
N SER A 93 -96.74 51.03 -12.82
CA SER A 93 -97.33 50.00 -11.95
C SER A 93 -96.71 48.63 -12.19
N TYR A 94 -96.53 48.25 -13.46
CA TYR A 94 -95.91 46.99 -13.88
C TYR A 94 -94.42 46.96 -13.52
N PHE A 95 -93.71 48.05 -13.83
CA PHE A 95 -92.29 48.19 -13.53
C PHE A 95 -92.02 48.11 -12.03
N SER A 96 -92.74 48.88 -11.22
CA SER A 96 -92.58 48.88 -9.76
C SER A 96 -92.88 47.51 -9.15
N LYS A 97 -93.87 46.77 -9.68
CA LYS A 97 -94.17 45.39 -9.23
C LYS A 97 -93.01 44.43 -9.49
N ALA A 98 -92.40 44.50 -10.68
CA ALA A 98 -91.30 43.64 -11.08
C ALA A 98 -89.95 44.01 -10.44
N TYR A 99 -89.73 45.29 -10.13
CA TYR A 99 -88.43 45.78 -9.65
C TYR A 99 -88.36 45.94 -8.12
N SER A 100 -89.19 46.81 -7.53
CA SER A 100 -88.95 47.35 -6.17
C SER A 100 -90.07 47.11 -5.15
N LYS A 101 -91.23 46.60 -5.55
CA LYS A 101 -92.28 46.17 -4.62
C LYS A 101 -91.91 44.84 -3.94
N LYS A 102 -92.78 44.36 -3.04
CA LYS A 102 -92.57 43.17 -2.20
C LYS A 102 -92.03 41.93 -2.94
N ASN A 103 -92.47 41.70 -4.18
CA ASN A 103 -92.07 40.53 -4.98
C ASN A 103 -91.07 40.88 -6.11
N GLY A 104 -90.60 42.12 -6.18
CA GLY A 104 -89.67 42.57 -7.21
C GLY A 104 -88.24 42.07 -7.00
N ILE A 105 -87.46 42.02 -8.08
CA ILE A 105 -86.12 41.41 -8.07
C ILE A 105 -85.17 42.06 -7.06
N LYS A 106 -85.20 43.40 -6.92
CA LYS A 106 -84.32 44.14 -6.01
C LYS A 106 -84.63 43.75 -4.57
N THR A 107 -85.91 43.75 -4.21
CA THR A 107 -86.36 43.44 -2.86
C THR A 107 -86.01 42.03 -2.42
N LEU A 108 -86.03 41.06 -3.34
CA LEU A 108 -85.84 39.64 -3.00
C LEU A 108 -84.40 39.15 -3.11
N LEU A 109 -83.57 39.74 -3.98
CA LEU A 109 -82.23 39.23 -4.26
C LEU A 109 -81.08 40.04 -3.64
N THR A 110 -81.29 41.29 -3.22
CA THR A 110 -80.25 42.04 -2.51
C THR A 110 -79.81 41.31 -1.23
N GLY A 111 -78.50 41.14 -1.06
CA GLY A 111 -77.86 40.41 0.05
C GLY A 111 -77.69 38.90 -0.17
N LYS A 112 -78.16 38.34 -1.29
CA LYS A 112 -77.95 36.94 -1.67
C LYS A 112 -76.62 36.77 -2.41
N ASP A 113 -76.16 35.53 -2.55
CA ASP A 113 -74.92 35.23 -3.26
C ASP A 113 -75.04 35.62 -4.73
N ALA A 114 -74.00 36.23 -5.29
CA ALA A 114 -74.01 36.73 -6.66
C ALA A 114 -73.74 35.60 -7.66
N THR A 115 -74.70 34.68 -7.78
CA THR A 115 -74.63 33.49 -8.63
C THR A 115 -75.73 33.50 -9.68
N GLU A 116 -75.52 32.75 -10.77
CA GLU A 116 -76.54 32.54 -11.81
C GLU A 116 -77.80 31.88 -11.21
N ASP A 117 -77.62 30.85 -10.37
CA ASP A 117 -78.71 30.12 -9.72
C ASP A 117 -79.58 31.03 -8.83
N THR A 118 -78.98 32.02 -8.16
CA THR A 118 -79.71 32.98 -7.32
C THR A 118 -80.68 33.83 -8.15
N ILE A 119 -80.25 34.29 -9.32
CA ILE A 119 -81.11 35.07 -10.23
C ILE A 119 -82.15 34.17 -10.88
N ASN A 120 -81.77 32.97 -11.30
CA ASN A 120 -82.69 31.97 -11.88
C ASN A 120 -83.78 31.53 -10.87
N GLY A 121 -83.50 31.53 -9.58
CA GLY A 121 -84.48 31.23 -8.53
C GLY A 121 -85.59 32.28 -8.37
N TRP A 122 -85.43 33.51 -8.87
CA TRP A 122 -86.46 34.54 -8.77
C TRP A 122 -87.65 34.26 -9.70
N SER A 123 -88.88 34.28 -9.15
CA SER A 123 -90.12 34.03 -9.89
C SER A 123 -90.69 35.30 -10.51
N THR A 124 -91.22 35.23 -11.74
CA THR A 124 -91.87 36.39 -12.39
C THR A 124 -93.13 36.81 -11.65
N VAL A 125 -93.38 38.13 -11.56
CA VAL A 125 -94.50 38.67 -10.77
C VAL A 125 -95.79 38.68 -11.59
N SER A 126 -96.84 37.99 -11.10
CA SER A 126 -98.16 37.96 -11.74
C SER A 126 -98.76 39.37 -11.86
N GLY A 127 -99.17 39.72 -13.08
CA GLY A 127 -99.64 41.09 -13.40
C GLY A 127 -98.52 42.10 -13.62
N ALA A 128 -97.28 41.64 -13.87
CA ALA A 128 -96.15 42.39 -14.43
C ALA A 128 -95.19 41.43 -15.18
N THR A 129 -95.75 40.41 -15.82
CA THR A 129 -95.01 39.23 -16.29
C THR A 129 -93.98 39.58 -17.36
N ARG A 130 -94.34 40.43 -18.34
CA ARG A 130 -93.43 40.84 -19.43
C ARG A 130 -92.21 41.57 -18.89
N THR A 131 -92.44 42.58 -18.03
CA THR A 131 -91.36 43.34 -17.39
C THR A 131 -90.50 42.48 -16.48
N SER A 132 -91.11 41.59 -15.67
CA SER A 132 -90.36 40.71 -14.78
C SER A 132 -89.45 39.76 -15.57
N LYS A 133 -89.92 39.25 -16.71
CA LYS A 133 -89.13 38.38 -17.58
C LYS A 133 -87.92 39.12 -18.14
N ALA A 134 -88.12 40.31 -18.72
CA ALA A 134 -87.02 41.09 -19.29
C ALA A 134 -85.98 41.50 -18.22
N ILE A 135 -86.43 41.93 -17.04
CA ILE A 135 -85.54 42.26 -15.92
C ILE A 135 -84.73 41.04 -15.48
N LYS A 136 -85.36 39.86 -15.39
CA LYS A 136 -84.67 38.62 -15.02
C LYS A 136 -83.60 38.23 -16.05
N GLU A 137 -83.95 38.28 -17.34
CA GLU A 137 -83.04 37.92 -18.43
C GLU A 137 -81.86 38.90 -18.52
N ALA A 138 -82.08 40.20 -18.27
CA ALA A 138 -81.00 41.18 -18.19
C ALA A 138 -80.11 40.94 -16.96
N ALA A 139 -80.68 40.70 -15.77
CA ALA A 139 -79.89 40.39 -14.59
C ALA A 139 -79.04 39.12 -14.77
N LEU A 140 -79.61 38.10 -15.44
CA LEU A 140 -78.93 36.84 -15.71
C LEU A 140 -77.74 37.04 -16.65
N GLU A 141 -77.93 37.76 -17.76
CA GLU A 141 -76.84 38.08 -18.69
C GLU A 141 -75.76 38.93 -18.03
N ALA A 142 -76.14 39.90 -17.18
CA ALA A 142 -75.19 40.72 -16.44
C ALA A 142 -74.27 39.85 -15.56
N ILE A 143 -74.83 38.90 -14.80
CA ILE A 143 -74.03 38.01 -13.95
C ILE A 143 -73.27 36.94 -14.74
N GLN A 144 -73.83 36.38 -15.80
CA GLN A 144 -73.09 35.46 -16.68
C GLN A 144 -71.91 36.17 -17.39
N GLY A 145 -71.99 37.48 -17.59
CA GLY A 145 -70.87 38.31 -18.07
C GLY A 145 -69.80 38.60 -17.02
N ALA A 146 -70.01 38.25 -15.75
CA ALA A 146 -69.08 38.51 -14.66
C ALA A 146 -67.95 37.45 -14.60
N PRO A 147 -66.69 37.84 -14.31
CA PRO A 147 -65.63 36.91 -13.95
C PRO A 147 -65.92 36.17 -12.64
N GLU A 148 -65.49 34.91 -12.50
CA GLU A 148 -65.44 34.20 -11.20
C GLU A 148 -64.40 34.83 -10.24
N ALA A 149 -64.67 34.87 -8.93
CA ALA A 149 -63.73 35.40 -7.92
C ALA A 149 -62.49 34.49 -7.72
N SER A 150 -61.26 35.03 -7.73
CA SER A 150 -60.03 34.24 -7.50
C SER A 150 -59.68 34.09 -6.01
N THR A 151 -59.08 32.95 -5.64
CA THR A 151 -58.54 32.69 -4.29
C THR A 151 -57.02 32.90 -4.31
N ALA A 152 -56.46 33.63 -3.33
CA ALA A 152 -55.01 33.90 -3.25
C ALA A 152 -54.21 32.61 -3.00
N GLN A 153 -53.17 32.35 -3.78
CA GLN A 153 -52.37 31.12 -3.70
C GLN A 153 -50.94 31.43 -3.20
N GLU A 154 -50.67 31.15 -1.92
CA GLU A 154 -49.32 31.25 -1.33
C GLU A 154 -48.37 30.21 -1.95
N ALA A 155 -47.13 30.60 -2.25
CA ALA A 155 -46.11 29.73 -2.84
C ALA A 155 -44.68 30.07 -2.39
N TYR A 156 -43.79 29.08 -2.47
CA TYR A 156 -42.34 29.27 -2.34
C TYR A 156 -41.69 29.18 -3.72
N VAL A 157 -40.78 30.09 -4.03
CA VAL A 157 -40.10 30.15 -5.33
C VAL A 157 -38.60 30.35 -5.14
N LEU A 158 -37.79 29.86 -6.07
CA LEU A 158 -36.42 30.30 -6.26
C LEU A 158 -36.45 31.47 -7.25
N MET A 159 -35.92 32.65 -6.88
CA MET A 159 -36.09 33.89 -7.64
C MET A 159 -34.76 34.60 -7.91
N ASN A 160 -34.61 35.17 -9.10
CA ASN A 160 -33.54 36.11 -9.43
C ASN A 160 -33.82 37.49 -8.81
N ILE A 161 -32.97 37.95 -7.91
CA ILE A 161 -33.12 39.20 -7.16
C ILE A 161 -31.90 40.10 -7.42
N PRO A 162 -32.07 41.34 -7.90
CA PRO A 162 -30.98 42.30 -8.02
C PRO A 162 -30.21 42.49 -6.69
N TYR A 163 -28.91 42.77 -6.75
CA TYR A 163 -28.08 42.89 -5.54
C TYR A 163 -28.62 43.92 -4.54
N ALA A 164 -28.95 45.12 -5.02
CA ALA A 164 -29.51 46.21 -4.21
C ALA A 164 -30.79 45.77 -3.48
N ASP A 165 -31.70 45.08 -4.16
CA ASP A 165 -32.95 44.60 -3.58
C ASP A 165 -32.72 43.50 -2.55
N PHE A 166 -31.75 42.61 -2.79
CA PHE A 166 -31.42 41.54 -1.86
C PHE A 166 -30.78 42.07 -0.56
N TYR A 167 -29.80 42.98 -0.68
CA TYR A 167 -29.04 43.48 0.47
C TYR A 167 -29.69 44.66 1.20
N ALA A 168 -30.73 45.30 0.65
CA ALA A 168 -31.42 46.42 1.29
C ALA A 168 -31.88 46.12 2.73
N ALA A 169 -32.45 44.94 2.98
CA ALA A 169 -32.86 44.52 4.32
C ALA A 169 -31.68 44.14 5.25
N GLU A 170 -30.50 43.90 4.68
CA GLU A 170 -29.26 43.59 5.40
C GLU A 170 -28.42 44.85 5.71
N GLY A 171 -28.95 46.04 5.40
CA GLY A 171 -28.33 47.34 5.70
C GLY A 171 -27.54 47.98 4.56
N ASP A 172 -27.54 47.39 3.36
CA ASP A 172 -26.78 47.90 2.20
C ASP A 172 -27.65 47.91 0.92
N ALA A 173 -28.22 49.07 0.60
CA ALA A 173 -29.12 49.23 -0.55
C ALA A 173 -28.41 49.75 -1.82
N ASP A 174 -27.13 50.12 -1.74
CA ASP A 174 -26.39 50.77 -2.84
C ASP A 174 -25.59 49.75 -3.70
N VAL A 175 -25.82 48.45 -3.47
CA VAL A 175 -25.10 47.37 -4.16
C VAL A 175 -25.59 47.16 -5.59
N ASP A 176 -24.99 47.85 -6.57
CA ASP A 176 -25.35 47.70 -7.99
C ASP A 176 -24.75 46.44 -8.69
N ALA A 177 -25.20 46.15 -9.92
CA ALA A 177 -24.68 45.12 -10.80
C ALA A 177 -23.18 45.31 -11.11
N VAL A 178 -22.46 44.20 -11.32
CA VAL A 178 -21.00 44.21 -11.54
C VAL A 178 -20.62 43.79 -12.94
N SER A 179 -19.80 44.62 -13.58
CA SER A 179 -19.27 44.37 -14.93
C SER A 179 -18.00 43.53 -14.92
N SER A 180 -17.74 42.75 -15.98
CA SER A 180 -16.50 41.99 -16.16
C SER A 180 -15.80 42.30 -17.47
N ALA A 181 -14.50 42.59 -17.39
CA ALA A 181 -13.64 42.76 -18.58
C ALA A 181 -13.46 41.45 -19.35
N THR A 182 -13.49 40.31 -18.65
CA THR A 182 -13.51 38.98 -19.28
C THR A 182 -14.94 38.47 -19.20
N LYS A 183 -15.77 38.87 -20.17
CA LYS A 183 -17.22 38.55 -20.19
C LYS A 183 -17.55 37.06 -20.01
N MET A 184 -16.60 36.16 -20.24
CA MET A 184 -16.76 34.72 -20.00
C MET A 184 -16.76 34.31 -18.52
N LYS A 185 -16.20 35.12 -17.61
CA LYS A 185 -16.10 34.78 -16.18
C LYS A 185 -17.42 34.91 -15.43
N THR A 186 -18.28 35.83 -15.86
CA THR A 186 -19.63 36.04 -15.31
C THR A 186 -20.56 34.87 -15.64
N ARG A 187 -20.20 34.09 -16.66
CA ARG A 187 -20.95 32.93 -17.16
C ARG A 187 -20.31 31.59 -16.78
N ALA A 188 -19.31 31.61 -15.89
CA ALA A 188 -18.58 30.43 -15.44
C ALA A 188 -18.98 30.02 -14.02
N SER A 189 -18.52 28.85 -13.56
CA SER A 189 -18.85 28.32 -12.22
C SER A 189 -18.45 29.22 -11.05
N LEU A 190 -17.55 30.19 -11.24
CA LEU A 190 -17.22 31.19 -10.21
C LEU A 190 -18.36 32.15 -9.91
N ALA A 191 -19.34 32.27 -10.81
CA ALA A 191 -20.54 33.07 -10.63
C ALA A 191 -21.74 32.23 -10.11
N ALA A 192 -21.53 30.97 -9.75
CA ALA A 192 -22.60 30.11 -9.24
C ALA A 192 -23.31 30.75 -8.04
N GLY A 193 -24.65 30.73 -8.05
CA GLY A 193 -25.50 31.42 -7.07
C GLY A 193 -25.90 32.84 -7.45
N SER A 194 -25.28 33.38 -8.49
CA SER A 194 -25.65 34.64 -9.13
C SER A 194 -26.39 34.43 -10.45
N TYR A 195 -26.91 35.49 -11.07
CA TYR A 195 -27.48 35.43 -12.41
C TYR A 195 -27.08 36.63 -13.25
N HIS A 196 -27.18 36.47 -14.58
CA HIS A 196 -26.94 37.55 -15.52
C HIS A 196 -28.03 37.62 -16.60
N VAL A 197 -28.41 38.83 -16.98
CA VAL A 197 -29.43 39.05 -18.03
C VAL A 197 -28.80 39.07 -19.43
N ASN A 198 -27.55 39.52 -19.53
CA ASN A 198 -26.88 39.71 -20.80
C ASN A 198 -26.13 38.44 -21.22
N SER A 199 -26.56 37.82 -22.32
CA SER A 199 -26.00 36.56 -22.84
C SER A 199 -24.56 36.69 -23.37
N ASP A 200 -24.05 37.90 -23.55
CA ASP A 200 -22.64 38.12 -23.87
C ASP A 200 -21.74 38.15 -22.61
N GLY A 201 -22.33 38.16 -21.42
CA GLY A 201 -21.67 38.13 -20.11
C GLY A 201 -21.12 39.46 -19.64
N THR A 202 -21.66 40.60 -20.08
CA THR A 202 -21.18 41.94 -19.68
C THR A 202 -21.16 42.17 -18.18
N ASP A 203 -22.13 41.63 -17.45
CA ASP A 203 -22.37 41.91 -16.04
C ASP A 203 -23.08 40.75 -15.34
N ILE A 204 -22.99 40.74 -14.01
CA ILE A 204 -23.81 39.94 -13.10
C ILE A 204 -24.80 40.89 -12.44
N SER A 205 -26.08 40.60 -12.60
CA SER A 205 -27.17 41.52 -12.24
C SER A 205 -27.65 41.36 -10.80
N GLY A 206 -27.47 40.17 -10.22
CA GLY A 206 -27.92 39.89 -8.85
C GLY A 206 -27.69 38.43 -8.44
N ILE A 207 -28.51 37.96 -7.51
CA ILE A 207 -28.42 36.62 -6.94
C ILE A 207 -29.69 35.81 -7.13
N THR A 208 -29.61 34.48 -7.06
CA THR A 208 -30.77 33.60 -7.13
C THR A 208 -31.06 33.03 -5.74
N PHE A 209 -32.18 33.40 -5.11
CA PHE A 209 -32.46 33.10 -3.69
C PHE A 209 -33.90 32.61 -3.43
N PRO A 210 -34.15 31.76 -2.41
CA PRO A 210 -35.51 31.32 -2.08
C PRO A 210 -36.38 32.44 -1.48
N VAL A 211 -37.61 32.55 -1.99
CA VAL A 211 -38.57 33.60 -1.64
C VAL A 211 -39.95 33.02 -1.36
N LYS A 212 -40.58 33.45 -0.28
CA LYS A 212 -41.99 33.21 0.02
C LYS A 212 -42.84 34.32 -0.58
N VAL A 213 -43.87 33.93 -1.34
CA VAL A 213 -44.79 34.82 -2.04
C VAL A 213 -46.21 34.58 -1.52
N SER A 214 -46.86 35.62 -1.01
CA SER A 214 -48.22 35.53 -0.43
C SER A 214 -49.30 35.25 -1.46
N ASP A 215 -49.08 35.67 -2.72
CA ASP A 215 -49.96 35.39 -3.85
C ASP A 215 -49.14 35.24 -5.14
N LEU A 216 -49.09 34.02 -5.67
CA LEU A 216 -48.33 33.69 -6.88
C LEU A 216 -48.76 34.53 -8.11
N ALA A 217 -50.01 35.02 -8.13
CA ALA A 217 -50.50 35.91 -9.18
C ALA A 217 -49.74 37.25 -9.27
N ALA A 218 -49.02 37.63 -8.21
CA ALA A 218 -48.11 38.78 -8.25
C ALA A 218 -46.97 38.60 -9.26
N LEU A 219 -46.60 37.34 -9.57
CA LEU A 219 -45.52 36.98 -10.48
C LEU A 219 -46.02 36.47 -11.83
N THR A 220 -47.09 35.65 -11.82
CA THR A 220 -47.61 34.99 -13.02
C THR A 220 -48.02 35.99 -14.10
N GLY A 221 -47.52 35.79 -15.31
CA GLY A 221 -47.78 36.67 -16.46
C GLY A 221 -47.00 37.99 -16.48
N LYS A 222 -46.29 38.34 -15.39
CA LYS A 222 -45.42 39.53 -15.32
C LYS A 222 -43.93 39.20 -15.47
N TYR A 223 -43.49 38.10 -14.86
CA TYR A 223 -42.09 37.65 -14.89
C TYR A 223 -41.96 36.25 -15.48
N THR A 224 -40.78 35.91 -15.99
CA THR A 224 -40.51 34.63 -16.61
C THR A 224 -40.51 33.52 -15.57
N GLN A 225 -41.43 32.56 -15.72
CA GLN A 225 -41.44 31.33 -14.94
C GLN A 225 -40.51 30.29 -15.60
N ILE A 226 -39.53 29.82 -14.85
CA ILE A 226 -38.67 28.70 -15.19
C ILE A 226 -39.34 27.40 -14.71
N THR A 227 -39.27 26.36 -15.53
CA THR A 227 -39.87 25.04 -15.30
C THR A 227 -38.82 23.95 -15.47
N ASP A 228 -39.14 22.71 -15.10
CA ASP A 228 -38.23 21.55 -15.28
C ASP A 228 -37.83 21.31 -16.75
N GLU A 229 -38.62 21.80 -17.71
CA GLU A 229 -38.34 21.70 -19.15
C GLU A 229 -37.45 22.83 -19.67
N SER A 230 -37.24 23.88 -18.87
CA SER A 230 -36.42 25.03 -19.24
C SER A 230 -34.94 24.65 -19.30
N LYS A 231 -34.22 25.19 -20.28
CA LYS A 231 -32.78 24.95 -20.45
C LYS A 231 -32.07 26.12 -21.10
N VAL A 232 -30.81 26.34 -20.73
CA VAL A 232 -29.90 27.29 -21.38
C VAL A 232 -28.50 26.69 -21.50
N ASP A 233 -27.91 26.80 -22.69
CA ASP A 233 -26.55 26.34 -22.97
C ASP A 233 -25.59 27.52 -22.94
N ILE A 234 -24.56 27.42 -22.11
CA ILE A 234 -23.52 28.45 -21.97
C ILE A 234 -22.18 27.87 -22.39
N THR A 235 -21.59 28.45 -23.43
CA THR A 235 -20.24 28.12 -23.89
C THR A 235 -19.25 29.19 -23.42
N THR A 236 -18.25 28.78 -22.65
CA THR A 236 -17.15 29.62 -22.21
C THR A 236 -15.84 29.21 -22.87
N SER A 237 -14.99 30.19 -23.21
CA SER A 237 -13.62 29.95 -23.70
C SER A 237 -12.62 30.56 -22.73
N ILE A 238 -11.97 29.71 -21.93
CA ILE A 238 -11.04 30.14 -20.87
C ILE A 238 -9.67 29.52 -21.16
N LYS A 239 -8.64 30.36 -21.30
CA LYS A 239 -7.26 29.96 -21.64
C LYS A 239 -7.15 29.13 -22.93
N GLY A 240 -7.96 29.43 -23.93
CA GLY A 240 -7.93 28.75 -25.24
C GLY A 240 -8.61 27.38 -25.28
N LYS A 241 -9.33 26.99 -24.21
CA LYS A 241 -10.18 25.79 -24.19
C LYS A 241 -11.65 26.21 -24.13
N GLU A 242 -12.46 25.64 -25.01
CA GLU A 242 -13.92 25.83 -25.02
C GLU A 242 -14.60 24.76 -24.17
N SER A 243 -15.64 25.15 -23.43
CA SER A 243 -16.48 24.26 -22.64
C SER A 243 -17.92 24.76 -22.67
N THR A 244 -18.86 23.85 -22.92
CA THR A 244 -20.31 24.14 -22.91
C THR A 244 -20.94 23.47 -21.68
N THR A 245 -21.69 24.24 -20.91
CA THR A 245 -22.49 23.76 -19.77
C THR A 245 -23.96 24.01 -20.05
N THR A 246 -24.77 22.97 -19.92
CA THR A 246 -26.24 23.05 -20.02
C THR A 246 -26.83 23.22 -18.64
N TYR A 247 -27.51 24.33 -18.38
CA TYR A 247 -28.29 24.57 -17.17
C TYR A 247 -29.75 24.22 -17.45
N SER A 248 -30.33 23.31 -16.67
CA SER A 248 -31.68 22.78 -16.87
C SER A 248 -32.54 22.96 -15.62
N GLY A 249 -33.86 22.98 -15.80
CA GLY A 249 -34.80 23.16 -14.70
C GLY A 249 -34.56 24.48 -13.97
N LYS A 250 -34.59 24.46 -12.63
CA LYS A 250 -34.32 25.63 -11.78
C LYS A 250 -32.99 26.33 -12.09
N ASP A 251 -31.97 25.60 -12.54
CA ASP A 251 -30.64 26.16 -12.80
C ASP A 251 -30.63 27.04 -14.06
N ALA A 252 -31.64 26.94 -14.93
CA ALA A 252 -31.81 27.84 -16.09
C ALA A 252 -32.07 29.30 -15.68
N LEU A 253 -32.35 29.56 -14.39
CA LEU A 253 -32.37 30.91 -13.82
C LEU A 253 -31.04 31.66 -13.99
N PHE A 254 -29.93 30.95 -14.15
CA PHE A 254 -28.58 31.52 -14.26
C PHE A 254 -28.43 32.56 -15.40
N GLU A 255 -29.11 32.37 -16.53
CA GLU A 255 -29.20 33.34 -17.64
C GLU A 255 -30.67 33.73 -17.89
N SER A 256 -31.31 34.34 -16.90
CA SER A 256 -32.72 34.80 -16.94
C SER A 256 -32.89 36.23 -16.39
N GLY A 257 -34.00 36.89 -16.72
CA GLY A 257 -34.28 38.27 -16.32
C GLY A 257 -34.49 38.47 -14.81
N ASN A 258 -34.45 39.72 -14.35
CA ASN A 258 -34.79 40.10 -12.97
C ASN A 258 -36.17 39.57 -12.58
N TYR A 259 -36.26 39.03 -11.36
CA TYR A 259 -37.45 38.41 -10.77
C TYR A 259 -38.03 37.21 -11.53
N SER A 260 -37.28 36.66 -12.51
CA SER A 260 -37.59 35.32 -13.03
C SER A 260 -37.56 34.31 -11.89
N TYR A 261 -38.45 33.32 -11.93
CA TYR A 261 -38.69 32.46 -10.78
C TYR A 261 -38.99 31.01 -11.17
N TYR A 262 -38.64 30.08 -10.29
CA TYR A 262 -38.99 28.66 -10.36
C TYR A 262 -39.81 28.30 -9.12
N VAL A 263 -40.98 27.67 -9.30
CA VAL A 263 -41.86 27.30 -8.17
C VAL A 263 -41.32 26.05 -7.48
N LEU A 264 -41.09 26.13 -6.17
CA LEU A 264 -40.57 25.02 -5.37
C LEU A 264 -41.71 24.08 -4.96
N SER A 265 -41.45 22.77 -5.02
CA SER A 265 -42.40 21.74 -4.57
C SER A 265 -42.51 21.65 -3.04
N GLU A 266 -41.50 22.14 -2.33
CA GLU A 266 -41.39 22.10 -0.88
C GLU A 266 -40.93 23.47 -0.34
N ALA A 267 -41.26 23.74 0.93
CA ALA A 267 -40.80 24.96 1.59
C ALA A 267 -39.28 24.87 1.85
N PRO A 268 -38.48 25.86 1.41
CA PRO A 268 -37.06 25.89 1.72
C PRO A 268 -36.85 26.13 3.22
N SER A 269 -35.73 25.63 3.76
CA SER A 269 -35.40 25.77 5.19
C SER A 269 -35.22 27.23 5.62
N TYR A 270 -34.86 28.11 4.69
CA TYR A 270 -34.82 29.56 4.86
C TYR A 270 -35.20 30.27 3.57
N TYR A 271 -35.75 31.46 3.70
CA TYR A 271 -36.28 32.27 2.60
C TYR A 271 -36.39 33.74 2.98
N LYS A 272 -36.52 34.63 2.00
CA LYS A 272 -37.01 36.00 2.19
C LYS A 272 -38.50 36.09 1.88
N GLU A 273 -39.21 37.00 2.51
CA GLU A 273 -40.62 37.28 2.16
C GLU A 273 -40.69 38.41 1.13
N LEU A 274 -41.44 38.20 0.05
CA LEU A 274 -41.73 39.21 -0.94
C LEU A 274 -42.87 40.13 -0.47
N THR A 275 -42.64 41.44 -0.55
CA THR A 275 -43.69 42.45 -0.42
C THR A 275 -43.85 43.20 -1.74
N VAL A 276 -45.09 43.28 -2.23
CA VAL A 276 -45.44 44.13 -3.38
C VAL A 276 -45.83 45.50 -2.84
N ASN A 277 -45.02 46.51 -3.16
CA ASN A 277 -45.23 47.88 -2.70
C ASN A 277 -46.40 48.53 -3.47
N GLU A 278 -46.91 49.66 -2.98
CA GLU A 278 -48.06 50.38 -3.59
C GLU A 278 -47.82 50.78 -5.06
N ASP A 279 -46.56 51.00 -5.44
CA ASP A 279 -46.14 51.34 -6.81
C ASP A 279 -45.94 50.11 -7.71
N GLY A 280 -46.12 48.90 -7.18
CA GLY A 280 -45.91 47.64 -7.86
C GLY A 280 -44.46 47.14 -7.88
N SER A 281 -43.52 47.85 -7.24
CA SER A 281 -42.15 47.38 -7.04
C SER A 281 -42.06 46.30 -5.96
N PHE A 282 -40.95 45.57 -5.93
CA PHE A 282 -40.71 44.49 -4.98
C PHE A 282 -39.74 44.92 -3.88
N SER A 283 -40.08 44.62 -2.64
CA SER A 283 -39.16 44.67 -1.51
C SER A 283 -39.08 43.29 -0.84
N PHE A 284 -37.90 42.98 -0.28
CA PHE A 284 -37.62 41.69 0.33
C PHE A 284 -37.28 41.89 1.80
N GLY A 285 -37.90 41.09 2.68
CA GLY A 285 -37.58 41.12 4.11
C GLY A 285 -36.19 40.59 4.44
N THR A 286 -35.85 40.58 5.73
CA THR A 286 -34.70 39.81 6.24
C THR A 286 -34.94 38.31 6.04
N VAL A 287 -33.88 37.51 6.08
CA VAL A 287 -34.00 36.05 5.96
C VAL A 287 -34.78 35.48 7.16
N LYS A 288 -35.74 34.59 6.87
CA LYS A 288 -36.57 33.85 7.83
C LYS A 288 -36.37 32.34 7.64
N GLY A 289 -36.77 31.54 8.64
CA GLY A 289 -36.69 30.08 8.62
C GLY A 289 -35.72 29.57 9.69
N THR A 290 -34.87 28.60 9.33
CA THR A 290 -33.80 28.09 10.19
C THR A 290 -32.85 29.20 10.61
N GLU A 291 -32.51 29.27 11.90
CA GLU A 291 -31.54 30.22 12.42
C GLU A 291 -30.15 30.02 11.78
N ALA A 292 -29.40 31.11 11.64
CA ALA A 292 -28.06 31.06 11.07
C ALA A 292 -27.12 30.23 11.95
N THR A 293 -26.35 29.35 11.32
CA THR A 293 -25.37 28.51 12.03
C THR A 293 -24.09 29.29 12.25
N THR A 294 -23.70 29.47 13.52
CA THR A 294 -22.42 30.12 13.85
C THR A 294 -21.25 29.14 13.64
N LEU A 295 -20.25 29.55 12.87
CA LEU A 295 -19.03 28.81 12.60
C LEU A 295 -17.85 29.44 13.36
N THR A 296 -17.50 28.88 14.52
CA THR A 296 -16.42 29.38 15.38
C THR A 296 -15.03 28.89 14.98
N ASP A 297 -14.96 27.75 14.29
CA ASP A 297 -13.70 27.10 13.92
C ASP A 297 -13.15 27.57 12.57
N VAL A 298 -13.89 28.43 11.85
CA VAL A 298 -13.46 29.04 10.60
C VAL A 298 -12.47 30.16 10.91
N THR A 299 -11.26 30.06 10.37
CA THR A 299 -10.22 31.08 10.55
C THR A 299 -10.15 32.01 9.35
N GLY A 300 -10.04 33.32 9.60
CA GLY A 300 -9.88 34.34 8.57
C GLY A 300 -8.46 34.90 8.51
N ASN A 301 -7.80 34.80 7.37
CA ASN A 301 -6.52 35.43 7.07
C ASN A 301 -6.73 36.73 6.28
N PHE A 302 -6.54 37.86 6.95
CA PHE A 302 -6.77 39.20 6.42
C PHE A 302 -5.47 39.83 5.89
N SER A 303 -5.51 40.33 4.65
CA SER A 303 -4.41 41.01 3.97
C SER A 303 -4.82 42.41 3.53
N THR A 304 -3.90 43.36 3.66
CA THR A 304 -4.04 44.75 3.18
C THR A 304 -3.42 44.98 1.79
N SER A 305 -2.99 43.88 1.14
CA SER A 305 -2.48 43.87 -0.23
C SER A 305 -3.05 42.68 -0.99
N SER A 306 -3.67 42.95 -2.14
CA SER A 306 -4.28 41.93 -2.99
C SER A 306 -4.20 42.30 -4.47
N LYS A 307 -4.25 41.28 -5.34
CA LYS A 307 -4.44 41.45 -6.79
C LYS A 307 -5.90 41.70 -7.17
N TYR A 308 -6.82 41.58 -6.22
CA TYR A 308 -8.27 41.60 -6.41
C TYR A 308 -8.95 42.83 -5.80
N GLY A 309 -8.22 43.61 -5.00
CA GLY A 309 -8.75 44.78 -4.30
C GLY A 309 -7.73 45.35 -3.33
N ASP A 310 -8.17 46.28 -2.48
CA ASP A 310 -7.36 46.86 -1.42
C ASP A 310 -7.15 45.92 -0.25
N TYR A 311 -8.17 45.15 0.09
CA TYR A 311 -8.15 44.18 1.17
C TYR A 311 -8.60 42.82 0.65
N GLN A 312 -8.12 41.77 1.30
CA GLN A 312 -8.53 40.41 1.02
C GLN A 312 -8.66 39.62 2.32
N LEU A 313 -9.75 38.88 2.43
CA LEU A 313 -10.01 37.95 3.51
C LEU A 313 -10.10 36.53 2.93
N ASN A 314 -9.16 35.67 3.30
CA ASN A 314 -9.21 34.24 2.99
C ASN A 314 -9.77 33.48 4.19
N LEU A 315 -10.74 32.62 3.96
CA LEU A 315 -11.40 31.82 5.00
C LEU A 315 -11.01 30.36 4.84
N ASP A 316 -10.54 29.76 5.92
CA ASP A 316 -10.20 28.34 6.01
C ASP A 316 -11.15 27.64 6.98
N GLY A 317 -11.63 26.44 6.64
CA GLY A 317 -12.56 25.65 7.47
C GLY A 317 -14.05 25.80 7.15
N LEU A 318 -14.42 26.41 6.00
CA LEU A 318 -15.83 26.44 5.58
C LEU A 318 -16.36 25.03 5.30
N PRO A 319 -17.61 24.69 5.70
CA PRO A 319 -18.21 23.37 5.46
C PRO A 319 -18.16 22.93 3.99
N ASP A 320 -17.79 21.67 3.76
CA ASP A 320 -17.75 21.07 2.41
C ASP A 320 -19.15 20.93 1.80
N THR A 321 -20.20 20.93 2.63
CA THR A 321 -21.60 20.89 2.20
C THR A 321 -22.04 22.15 1.43
N ILE A 322 -21.29 23.25 1.55
CA ILE A 322 -21.56 24.49 0.80
C ILE A 322 -21.09 24.31 -0.65
N ASN A 323 -22.02 24.07 -1.57
CA ASN A 323 -21.72 23.95 -3.00
C ASN A 323 -21.85 25.32 -3.69
N THR A 324 -22.83 26.12 -3.28
CA THR A 324 -23.16 27.40 -3.90
C THR A 324 -23.26 28.49 -2.83
N VAL A 325 -22.65 29.64 -3.12
CA VAL A 325 -22.81 30.86 -2.31
C VAL A 325 -23.77 31.75 -3.08
N TYR A 326 -24.91 32.08 -2.47
CA TYR A 326 -25.86 33.03 -3.05
C TYR A 326 -25.47 34.47 -2.75
N GLY A 327 -24.84 34.75 -1.62
CA GLY A 327 -24.42 36.10 -1.25
C GLY A 327 -23.59 36.11 0.03
N VAL A 328 -22.90 37.21 0.27
CA VAL A 328 -22.09 37.41 1.48
C VAL A 328 -22.25 38.85 1.96
N THR A 329 -22.43 39.05 3.26
CA THR A 329 -22.31 40.37 3.90
C THR A 329 -21.15 40.40 4.89
N ILE A 330 -20.49 41.55 4.98
CA ILE A 330 -19.50 41.86 6.01
C ILE A 330 -20.13 42.88 6.94
N SER A 331 -20.25 42.54 8.22
CA SER A 331 -20.77 43.46 9.24
C SER A 331 -19.66 43.97 10.14
N THR A 332 -19.81 45.20 10.63
CA THR A 332 -18.83 45.85 11.52
C THR A 332 -19.41 46.10 12.91
N LYS A 333 -18.53 46.28 13.90
CA LYS A 333 -18.92 46.62 15.29
C LYS A 333 -19.61 47.98 15.36
N GLU A 334 -19.30 48.84 14.41
CA GLU A 334 -19.79 50.20 14.28
C GLU A 334 -21.24 50.25 13.76
N GLY A 335 -21.78 49.13 13.28
CA GLY A 335 -23.18 48.97 12.86
C GLY A 335 -23.41 48.97 11.35
N ASP A 336 -22.34 49.09 10.56
CA ASP A 336 -22.43 49.06 9.09
C ASP A 336 -22.39 47.62 8.57
N SER A 337 -22.95 47.43 7.38
CA SER A 337 -23.03 46.14 6.69
C SER A 337 -22.72 46.36 5.21
N TYR A 338 -21.96 45.46 4.61
CA TYR A 338 -21.46 45.60 3.25
C TYR A 338 -21.74 44.35 2.44
N GLY A 339 -22.54 44.46 1.39
CA GLY A 339 -22.92 43.36 0.49
C GLY A 339 -21.85 43.09 -0.55
N LEU A 340 -21.44 41.84 -0.68
CA LEU A 340 -20.40 41.43 -1.63
C LEU A 340 -20.98 40.92 -2.94
N ARG A 341 -20.23 41.15 -4.02
CA ARG A 341 -20.64 40.80 -5.39
C ARG A 341 -19.80 39.65 -5.95
N HIS A 342 -20.42 38.76 -6.71
CA HIS A 342 -19.73 37.63 -7.34
C HIS A 342 -18.69 38.07 -8.36
N VAL A 343 -17.59 37.33 -8.47
CA VAL A 343 -16.48 37.54 -9.44
C VAL A 343 -15.68 38.83 -9.22
N GLU A 344 -16.24 39.84 -8.58
CA GLU A 344 -15.52 41.03 -8.11
C GLU A 344 -15.01 40.86 -6.68
N ASN A 345 -15.93 40.64 -5.73
CA ASN A 345 -15.59 40.51 -4.32
C ASN A 345 -15.48 39.05 -3.89
N ILE A 346 -16.46 38.22 -4.28
CA ILE A 346 -16.49 36.78 -4.00
C ILE A 346 -15.76 36.07 -5.15
N TRP A 347 -14.44 35.95 -5.02
CA TRP A 347 -13.61 35.31 -6.05
C TRP A 347 -13.67 33.79 -6.01
N LYS A 348 -13.82 33.26 -4.81
CA LYS A 348 -14.09 31.86 -4.50
C LYS A 348 -14.92 31.84 -3.22
N LYS A 349 -15.62 30.74 -2.95
CA LYS A 349 -16.35 30.60 -1.67
C LYS A 349 -15.48 30.90 -0.43
N THR A 350 -14.16 30.66 -0.49
CA THR A 350 -13.19 30.94 0.58
C THR A 350 -12.36 32.22 0.41
N LYS A 351 -12.54 33.01 -0.66
CA LYS A 351 -11.68 34.17 -0.95
C LYS A 351 -12.51 35.41 -1.27
N LEU A 352 -12.53 36.34 -0.32
CA LEU A 352 -13.24 37.61 -0.40
C LEU A 352 -12.24 38.75 -0.58
N ALA A 353 -12.54 39.72 -1.44
CA ALA A 353 -11.72 40.91 -1.61
C ALA A 353 -12.58 42.14 -1.90
N TRP A 354 -12.11 43.33 -1.53
CA TRP A 354 -12.81 44.58 -1.85
C TRP A 354 -11.82 45.72 -2.01
N SER A 355 -12.23 46.73 -2.76
CA SER A 355 -11.47 47.95 -2.96
C SER A 355 -12.10 49.10 -2.20
N THR A 356 -11.25 50.03 -1.76
CA THR A 356 -11.64 51.29 -1.10
C THR A 356 -11.13 52.51 -1.87
N GLY A 357 -10.74 52.31 -3.13
CA GLY A 357 -10.34 53.37 -4.06
C GLY A 357 -8.83 53.53 -4.28
N PHE A 358 -7.98 52.76 -3.59
CA PHE A 358 -6.53 52.75 -3.89
C PHE A 358 -6.19 51.71 -4.98
N VAL A 359 -6.96 50.62 -5.06
CA VAL A 359 -6.95 49.71 -6.22
C VAL A 359 -8.23 49.91 -7.01
N THR A 360 -8.21 50.65 -8.11
CA THR A 360 -9.44 50.95 -8.88
C THR A 360 -9.75 49.94 -9.99
N GLU A 361 -8.79 49.08 -10.33
CA GLU A 361 -8.93 48.07 -11.38
C GLU A 361 -8.28 46.75 -10.95
N ALA A 362 -8.92 45.62 -11.25
CA ALA A 362 -8.35 44.29 -11.07
C ALA A 362 -8.68 43.39 -12.27
N HIS A 363 -7.67 42.69 -12.80
CA HIS A 363 -7.81 41.81 -13.97
C HIS A 363 -8.50 42.47 -15.20
N GLY A 364 -8.30 43.78 -15.36
CA GLY A 364 -8.88 44.58 -16.45
C GLY A 364 -10.30 45.09 -16.19
N SER A 365 -10.95 44.69 -15.09
CA SER A 365 -12.26 45.22 -14.68
C SER A 365 -12.09 46.43 -13.75
N LYS A 366 -12.95 47.44 -13.91
CA LYS A 366 -13.09 48.52 -12.92
C LYS A 366 -13.82 47.99 -11.69
N LEU A 367 -13.34 48.34 -10.51
CA LEU A 367 -13.91 47.88 -9.24
C LEU A 367 -14.91 48.89 -8.69
N SER A 368 -15.99 48.40 -8.08
CA SER A 368 -16.97 49.17 -7.33
C SER A 368 -16.44 49.36 -5.92
N TYR A 369 -15.85 50.51 -5.63
CA TYR A 369 -15.16 50.76 -4.36
C TYR A 369 -15.86 51.76 -3.44
N ALA A 370 -16.80 52.57 -3.96
CA ALA A 370 -17.42 53.67 -3.23
C ALA A 370 -18.10 53.18 -1.94
N ASP A 371 -18.82 52.06 -2.04
CA ASP A 371 -19.59 51.46 -0.94
C ASP A 371 -18.68 51.02 0.22
N TYR A 372 -17.44 50.61 -0.07
CA TYR A 372 -16.53 50.07 0.93
C TYR A 372 -15.57 51.12 1.51
N VAL A 373 -15.57 52.37 1.01
CA VAL A 373 -14.63 53.42 1.48
C VAL A 373 -14.76 53.66 2.99
N SER A 374 -16.00 53.67 3.50
CA SER A 374 -16.29 53.91 4.92
C SER A 374 -15.82 52.76 5.83
N MET A 375 -15.55 51.57 5.28
CA MET A 375 -15.10 50.40 6.02
C MET A 375 -13.69 50.60 6.62
N MET A 376 -12.87 51.47 6.02
CA MET A 376 -11.55 51.80 6.58
C MET A 376 -11.68 52.46 7.95
N GLY A 377 -10.98 51.90 8.94
CA GLY A 377 -11.05 52.35 10.33
C GLY A 377 -12.17 51.71 11.14
N GLN A 378 -12.95 50.80 10.56
CA GLN A 378 -13.97 50.00 11.26
C GLN A 378 -13.44 48.61 11.64
N THR A 379 -14.18 47.91 12.50
CA THR A 379 -13.85 46.55 12.93
C THR A 379 -14.88 45.56 12.42
N ILE A 380 -14.49 44.69 11.51
CA ILE A 380 -15.32 43.56 11.06
C ILE A 380 -15.58 42.64 12.25
N ASN A 381 -16.85 42.47 12.61
CA ASN A 381 -17.29 41.61 13.70
C ASN A 381 -17.88 40.28 13.22
N LYS A 382 -18.35 40.22 11.97
CA LYS A 382 -19.04 39.06 11.44
C LYS A 382 -19.01 39.05 9.91
N VAL A 383 -18.87 37.86 9.35
CA VAL A 383 -19.14 37.61 7.93
C VAL A 383 -20.33 36.65 7.83
N THR A 384 -21.35 37.00 7.06
CA THR A 384 -22.55 36.19 6.90
C THR A 384 -22.60 35.62 5.49
N TYR A 385 -22.68 34.31 5.37
CA TYR A 385 -22.81 33.58 4.11
C TYR A 385 -24.24 33.09 3.92
N TYR A 386 -24.81 33.43 2.78
CA TYR A 386 -26.07 32.89 2.28
C TYR A 386 -25.74 31.83 1.24
N THR A 387 -26.07 30.57 1.49
CA THR A 387 -25.60 29.43 0.65
C THR A 387 -26.75 28.55 0.20
N ASP A 388 -26.48 27.44 -0.49
CA ASP A 388 -27.45 26.36 -0.77
C ASP A 388 -27.68 25.41 0.43
N ALA A 389 -26.77 25.41 1.41
CA ALA A 389 -26.78 24.49 2.55
C ALA A 389 -27.21 25.14 3.87
N GLY A 390 -27.59 26.42 3.87
CA GLY A 390 -27.85 27.18 5.10
C GLY A 390 -27.36 28.63 5.05
N VAL A 391 -27.72 29.38 6.10
CA VAL A 391 -27.11 30.66 6.43
C VAL A 391 -26.04 30.42 7.49
N TYR A 392 -24.82 30.89 7.25
CA TYR A 392 -23.69 30.69 8.15
C TYR A 392 -23.13 32.03 8.60
N GLU A 393 -22.86 32.16 9.88
CA GLU A 393 -22.25 33.35 10.48
C GLU A 393 -20.87 33.02 11.02
N ILE A 394 -19.87 33.81 10.64
CA ILE A 394 -18.48 33.64 11.06
C ILE A 394 -18.12 34.83 11.95
N PRO A 395 -18.06 34.65 13.28
CA PRO A 395 -17.66 35.71 14.19
C PRO A 395 -16.21 36.11 13.95
N MET A 396 -15.94 37.42 13.98
CA MET A 396 -14.62 37.99 13.74
C MET A 396 -14.33 39.18 14.67
N ASN A 397 -13.08 39.62 14.69
CA ASN A 397 -12.65 40.84 15.34
C ASN A 397 -11.51 41.48 14.54
N GLN A 398 -11.75 41.71 13.25
CA GLN A 398 -10.72 42.15 12.31
C GLN A 398 -10.86 43.65 12.05
N TYR A 399 -9.92 44.44 12.56
CA TYR A 399 -9.82 45.87 12.24
C TYR A 399 -9.37 46.05 10.78
N VAL A 400 -9.97 47.00 10.06
CA VAL A 400 -9.60 47.35 8.67
C VAL A 400 -8.71 48.58 8.70
N PRO A 401 -7.37 48.45 8.50
CA PRO A 401 -6.45 49.57 8.62
C PRO A 401 -6.72 50.66 7.60
N VAL A 402 -6.57 51.92 7.99
CA VAL A 402 -6.80 53.05 7.09
C VAL A 402 -5.65 53.14 6.07
N LYS A 403 -5.99 53.10 4.78
CA LYS A 403 -5.07 53.42 3.69
C LYS A 403 -5.03 54.92 3.41
N PHE A 404 -3.89 55.39 2.91
CA PHE A 404 -3.63 56.80 2.62
C PHE A 404 -2.60 56.92 1.49
N ALA A 405 -2.65 58.05 0.76
CA ALA A 405 -1.69 58.30 -0.33
C ALA A 405 -0.29 58.53 0.26
N ASN A 406 0.69 57.76 -0.20
CA ASN A 406 2.05 57.77 0.32
C ASN A 406 3.08 57.45 -0.77
N THR A 407 4.35 57.68 -0.47
CA THR A 407 5.48 57.16 -1.26
C THR A 407 6.51 56.61 -0.31
N ILE A 408 6.99 55.39 -0.56
CA ILE A 408 8.09 54.76 0.17
C ILE A 408 9.08 54.16 -0.83
N ALA A 409 10.37 54.44 -0.64
CA ALA A 409 11.46 53.87 -1.43
C ALA A 409 12.70 53.75 -0.55
N VAL A 410 13.53 52.74 -0.84
CA VAL A 410 14.83 52.55 -0.21
C VAL A 410 15.85 52.34 -1.34
N GLU A 411 16.97 53.05 -1.28
CA GLU A 411 18.03 52.90 -2.28
C GLU A 411 18.78 51.57 -2.08
N ASN A 412 19.25 50.97 -3.17
CA ASN A 412 20.19 49.85 -3.09
C ASN A 412 21.54 50.34 -2.54
N ALA A 413 22.26 49.49 -1.81
CA ALA A 413 23.55 49.84 -1.23
C ALA A 413 24.50 48.64 -1.27
N SER A 414 25.80 48.88 -1.03
CA SER A 414 26.72 47.79 -0.76
C SER A 414 26.42 47.16 0.60
N ALA A 415 26.53 45.84 0.72
CA ALA A 415 26.41 45.12 1.98
C ALA A 415 27.37 45.66 3.06
N ASP A 416 28.57 46.10 2.65
CA ASP A 416 29.59 46.65 3.55
C ASP A 416 29.36 48.13 3.92
N ALA A 417 28.37 48.79 3.34
CA ALA A 417 28.12 50.21 3.57
C ALA A 417 27.59 50.51 5.00
N GLY A 418 26.92 49.53 5.63
CA GLY A 418 26.25 49.67 6.93
C GLY A 418 25.09 50.68 6.95
N LYS A 419 24.70 51.23 5.79
CA LYS A 419 23.61 52.20 5.65
C LYS A 419 23.10 52.34 4.22
N THR A 420 21.87 52.83 4.08
CA THR A 420 21.27 53.25 2.81
C THR A 420 20.23 54.38 3.01
N THR A 421 19.82 55.03 1.92
CA THR A 421 18.84 56.13 1.92
C THR A 421 17.41 55.61 1.91
N VAL A 422 16.53 56.22 2.70
CA VAL A 422 15.09 55.95 2.77
C VAL A 422 14.31 57.23 2.45
N THR A 423 13.39 57.14 1.49
CA THR A 423 12.44 58.21 1.17
C THR A 423 11.04 57.78 1.57
N ILE A 424 10.43 58.49 2.52
CA ILE A 424 9.04 58.30 2.92
C ILE A 424 8.31 59.65 2.91
N THR A 425 7.19 59.73 2.20
CA THR A 425 6.33 60.93 2.15
C THR A 425 4.86 60.56 2.30
N GLY A 426 4.04 61.53 2.74
CA GLY A 426 2.59 61.35 2.86
C GLY A 426 2.11 60.65 4.14
N LEU A 427 2.99 60.41 5.12
CA LEU A 427 2.57 59.86 6.42
C LEU A 427 1.59 60.82 7.14
N PRO A 428 0.46 60.31 7.66
CA PRO A 428 -0.42 61.05 8.56
C PRO A 428 0.34 61.60 9.77
N LYS A 429 -0.11 62.75 10.30
CA LYS A 429 0.56 63.41 11.45
C LYS A 429 0.60 62.54 12.72
N ASP A 430 -0.36 61.64 12.86
CA ASP A 430 -0.53 60.72 13.98
C ASP A 430 -0.03 59.29 13.67
N TYR A 431 0.66 59.07 12.54
CA TYR A 431 1.30 57.79 12.22
C TYR A 431 2.55 57.62 13.09
N ASP A 432 2.52 56.67 14.04
CA ASP A 432 3.65 56.41 14.95
C ASP A 432 4.53 55.30 14.36
N ALA A 433 5.46 55.71 13.48
CA ALA A 433 6.22 54.79 12.63
C ALA A 433 7.20 53.91 13.41
N GLN A 434 7.09 52.59 13.19
CA GLN A 434 8.03 51.57 13.64
C GLN A 434 8.66 50.89 12.43
N TYR A 435 9.99 50.90 12.38
CA TYR A 435 10.76 50.38 11.27
C TYR A 435 11.29 48.99 11.60
N THR A 436 11.12 48.06 10.69
CA THR A 436 11.72 46.73 10.78
C THR A 436 12.31 46.33 9.44
N VAL A 437 13.48 45.67 9.49
CA VAL A 437 14.10 45.00 8.35
C VAL A 437 14.52 43.63 8.82
N GLU A 438 13.81 42.60 8.37
CA GLU A 438 14.14 41.23 8.72
C GLU A 438 15.49 40.85 8.09
N GLY A 439 16.33 40.11 8.83
CA GLY A 439 17.66 39.69 8.38
C GLY A 439 18.79 40.70 8.61
N LEU A 440 18.50 41.94 9.03
CA LEU A 440 19.53 42.94 9.39
C LEU A 440 19.54 43.23 10.89
N LYS A 441 20.70 43.12 11.54
CA LYS A 441 20.85 43.49 12.96
C LYS A 441 20.99 45.00 13.12
N ASN A 442 20.42 45.52 14.21
CA ASN A 442 20.45 46.95 14.56
C ASN A 442 19.94 47.86 13.42
N ALA A 443 18.94 47.38 12.66
CA ALA A 443 18.30 48.16 11.62
C ALA A 443 17.52 49.33 12.22
N GLU A 444 17.93 50.56 11.96
CA GLU A 444 17.28 51.78 12.45
C GLU A 444 17.13 52.81 11.33
N VAL A 445 15.98 53.49 11.26
CA VAL A 445 15.76 54.61 10.34
C VAL A 445 15.79 55.93 11.10
N LYS A 446 16.76 56.80 10.79
CA LYS A 446 16.87 58.15 11.37
C LYS A 446 17.18 59.16 10.26
N ASN A 447 16.44 60.27 10.23
CA ASN A 447 16.63 61.38 9.28
C ASN A 447 16.75 60.92 7.81
N GLY A 448 15.91 59.97 7.37
CA GLY A 448 15.93 59.45 5.99
C GLY A 448 17.08 58.51 5.66
N THR A 449 17.79 57.99 6.67
CA THR A 449 18.85 56.99 6.50
C THR A 449 18.49 55.74 7.28
N LEU A 450 18.52 54.57 6.63
CA LEU A 450 18.51 53.26 7.27
C LEU A 450 19.95 52.87 7.60
N THR A 451 20.27 52.60 8.86
CA THR A 451 21.56 52.06 9.31
C THR A 451 21.40 50.63 9.78
N PHE A 452 22.41 49.80 9.58
CA PHE A 452 22.42 48.39 10.00
C PHE A 452 23.86 47.93 10.31
N ASP A 453 23.99 46.81 11.03
CA ASP A 453 25.29 46.20 11.31
C ASP A 453 25.85 45.49 10.06
N LYS A 454 26.95 46.02 9.54
CA LYS A 454 27.64 45.52 8.33
C LYS A 454 28.07 44.07 8.45
N ASP A 455 28.49 43.61 9.65
CA ASP A 455 29.03 42.26 9.84
C ASP A 455 27.90 41.21 9.84
N SER A 456 26.64 41.66 9.89
CA SER A 456 25.45 40.83 9.79
C SER A 456 24.74 40.91 8.44
N ALA A 457 25.17 41.81 7.55
CA ALA A 457 24.49 42.12 6.31
C ALA A 457 24.99 41.24 5.17
N ALA A 458 24.28 40.16 4.87
CA ALA A 458 24.58 39.33 3.69
C ALA A 458 24.12 40.03 2.39
N PRO A 459 24.80 39.84 1.26
CA PRO A 459 24.28 40.28 -0.03
C PRO A 459 22.92 39.63 -0.34
N GLY A 460 21.98 40.38 -0.88
CA GLY A 460 20.65 39.88 -1.21
C GLY A 460 19.55 40.94 -1.19
N GLN A 461 18.30 40.50 -1.28
CA GLN A 461 17.12 41.37 -1.23
C GLN A 461 16.57 41.48 0.20
N TYR A 462 16.28 42.71 0.61
CA TYR A 462 15.71 43.06 1.90
C TYR A 462 14.44 43.89 1.73
N THR A 463 13.59 43.92 2.75
CA THR A 463 12.37 44.73 2.76
C THR A 463 12.32 45.55 4.04
N LEU A 464 12.28 46.88 3.89
CA LEU A 464 11.92 47.78 4.96
C LEU A 464 10.41 47.76 5.13
N ARG A 465 9.94 47.40 6.33
CA ARG A 465 8.55 47.54 6.76
C ARG A 465 8.44 48.73 7.71
N VAL A 466 7.37 49.49 7.54
CA VAL A 466 7.03 50.65 8.36
C VAL A 466 5.62 50.43 8.86
N ALA A 467 5.51 49.99 10.12
CA ALA A 467 4.24 49.76 10.78
C ALA A 467 3.83 50.99 11.60
N ASP A 468 2.53 51.22 11.75
CA ASP A 468 2.01 52.16 12.74
C ASP A 468 1.87 51.46 14.08
N LYS A 469 2.49 52.00 15.14
CA LYS A 469 2.43 51.42 16.49
C LYS A 469 1.00 51.25 17.00
N ASN A 470 0.10 52.12 16.58
CA ASN A 470 -1.30 52.07 16.98
C ASN A 470 -2.14 51.11 16.12
N ALA A 471 -1.53 50.50 15.09
CA ALA A 471 -2.18 49.66 14.08
C ALA A 471 -3.40 50.32 13.40
N LYS A 472 -3.49 51.67 13.43
CA LYS A 472 -4.62 52.41 12.87
C LYS A 472 -4.52 52.48 11.35
N TYR A 473 -3.31 52.67 10.85
CA TYR A 473 -3.00 52.82 9.44
C TYR A 473 -2.33 51.57 8.86
N VAL A 474 -2.42 51.40 7.54
CA VAL A 474 -1.76 50.29 6.84
C VAL A 474 -0.23 50.32 7.01
N GLU A 475 0.38 49.14 7.14
CA GLU A 475 1.83 48.98 7.06
C GLU A 475 2.33 49.33 5.65
N LEU A 476 3.41 50.10 5.57
CA LEU A 476 4.10 50.38 4.31
C LEU A 476 5.31 49.46 4.16
N SER A 477 5.70 49.14 2.92
CA SER A 477 6.91 48.37 2.68
C SER A 477 7.63 48.79 1.41
N ALA A 478 8.96 48.76 1.42
CA ALA A 478 9.78 48.91 0.23
C ALA A 478 10.96 47.94 0.24
N SER A 479 11.20 47.28 -0.90
CA SER A 479 12.34 46.38 -1.08
C SER A 479 13.57 47.12 -1.59
N PHE A 480 14.74 46.71 -1.14
CA PHE A 480 16.05 47.16 -1.60
C PHE A 480 17.02 45.99 -1.67
N GLU A 481 18.12 46.17 -2.36
CA GLU A 481 19.16 45.17 -2.55
C GLU A 481 20.45 45.63 -1.89
N LEU A 482 21.06 44.74 -1.10
CA LEU A 482 22.43 44.87 -0.65
C LEU A 482 23.34 44.08 -1.57
N THR A 483 24.35 44.76 -2.14
CA THR A 483 25.21 44.19 -3.18
C THR A 483 26.66 43.99 -2.74
N THR A 484 27.33 43.02 -3.36
CA THR A 484 28.79 42.84 -3.31
C THR A 484 29.36 42.62 -4.70
N ASP A 485 30.59 43.07 -4.94
CA ASP A 485 31.40 42.76 -6.11
C ASP A 485 32.39 41.62 -5.88
N LYS A 486 32.48 41.10 -4.64
CA LYS A 486 33.31 39.94 -4.27
C LYS A 486 32.86 38.69 -5.01
N THR A 487 33.79 38.06 -5.74
CA THR A 487 33.60 36.71 -6.27
C THR A 487 33.67 35.71 -5.14
N VAL A 488 32.58 34.98 -4.89
CA VAL A 488 32.48 34.01 -3.78
C VAL A 488 32.43 32.56 -4.22
N VAL A 489 32.14 32.30 -5.50
CA VAL A 489 32.05 30.95 -6.07
C VAL A 489 33.11 30.72 -7.15
N ALA A 490 33.56 29.47 -7.25
CA ALA A 490 34.33 28.91 -8.34
C ALA A 490 33.65 27.62 -8.85
N TYR A 491 33.94 27.20 -10.08
CA TYR A 491 33.42 25.96 -10.63
C TYR A 491 34.47 24.86 -10.49
N ASP A 492 34.16 23.79 -9.77
CA ASP A 492 34.99 22.59 -9.72
C ASP A 492 34.55 21.60 -10.81
N ASN A 493 35.46 21.33 -11.74
CA ASN A 493 35.23 20.40 -12.83
C ASN A 493 35.32 18.93 -12.39
N ALA A 494 35.86 18.60 -11.22
CA ALA A 494 35.88 17.21 -10.75
C ALA A 494 34.52 16.77 -10.20
N SER A 495 33.91 17.61 -9.34
CA SER A 495 32.59 17.40 -8.75
C SER A 495 31.42 17.87 -9.63
N ASP A 496 31.68 18.73 -10.63
CA ASP A 496 30.66 19.48 -11.37
C ASP A 496 29.76 20.33 -10.45
N SER A 497 30.39 21.09 -9.56
CA SER A 497 29.70 21.91 -8.55
C SER A 497 30.29 23.32 -8.42
N LEU A 498 29.48 24.23 -7.88
CA LEU A 498 29.93 25.52 -7.39
C LEU A 498 30.54 25.34 -5.99
N VAL A 499 31.81 25.68 -5.86
CA VAL A 499 32.59 25.60 -4.61
C VAL A 499 33.08 26.99 -4.19
N ALA A 500 33.68 27.11 -3.01
CA ALA A 500 34.24 28.38 -2.54
C ALA A 500 35.38 28.86 -3.46
N ALA A 501 35.31 30.12 -3.88
CA ALA A 501 36.46 30.79 -4.48
C ALA A 501 37.56 31.03 -3.44
N GLU A 502 38.79 31.29 -3.89
CA GLU A 502 39.90 31.61 -2.99
C GLU A 502 39.55 32.81 -2.09
N GLY A 503 39.64 32.63 -0.76
CA GLY A 503 39.30 33.67 0.23
C GLY A 503 37.79 33.84 0.50
N ALA A 504 36.94 32.97 -0.04
CA ALA A 504 35.52 32.87 0.32
C ALA A 504 35.28 31.77 1.36
N SER A 505 34.31 31.98 2.23
CA SER A 505 33.82 30.99 3.19
C SER A 505 32.71 30.13 2.59
N ALA A 506 32.47 28.94 3.17
CA ALA A 506 31.35 28.08 2.76
C ALA A 506 29.98 28.78 2.90
N ASP A 507 29.78 29.57 3.96
CA ASP A 507 28.54 30.33 4.18
C ASP A 507 28.26 31.37 3.08
N GLU A 508 29.31 31.97 2.51
CA GLU A 508 29.19 32.88 1.37
C GLU A 508 28.74 32.16 0.09
N VAL A 509 29.19 30.92 -0.12
CA VAL A 509 28.76 30.07 -1.24
C VAL A 509 27.29 29.66 -1.06
N THR A 510 26.90 29.20 0.13
CA THR A 510 25.51 28.86 0.44
C THR A 510 24.59 30.07 0.23
N SER A 511 25.03 31.26 0.66
CA SER A 511 24.29 32.51 0.44
C SER A 511 24.17 32.85 -1.05
N TYR A 512 25.23 32.65 -1.83
CA TYR A 512 25.22 32.85 -3.28
C TYR A 512 24.22 31.92 -3.97
N ILE A 513 24.28 30.61 -3.67
CA ILE A 513 23.40 29.57 -4.25
C ILE A 513 21.94 29.88 -3.94
N LYS A 514 21.62 30.22 -2.68
CA LYS A 514 20.27 30.60 -2.24
C LYS A 514 19.73 31.82 -3.00
N ASN A 515 20.61 32.75 -3.36
CA ASN A 515 20.27 33.97 -4.06
C ASN A 515 20.24 33.83 -5.60
N ILE A 516 20.53 32.66 -6.17
CA ILE A 516 20.45 32.43 -7.62
C ILE A 516 19.02 32.75 -8.10
N LYS A 517 18.94 33.67 -9.05
CA LYS A 517 17.70 34.14 -9.66
C LYS A 517 17.48 33.51 -11.02
N THR A 518 18.55 33.45 -11.82
CA THR A 518 18.50 32.98 -13.20
C THR A 518 19.80 32.26 -13.53
N VAL A 519 19.70 31.14 -14.24
CA VAL A 519 20.84 30.47 -14.84
C VAL A 519 20.64 30.48 -16.35
N THR A 520 21.64 30.98 -17.07
CA THR A 520 21.65 31.00 -18.54
C THR A 520 22.48 29.83 -19.03
N VAL A 521 21.93 29.02 -19.93
CA VAL A 521 22.64 27.90 -20.58
C VAL A 521 22.61 28.12 -22.08
N ASN A 522 23.79 28.23 -22.72
CA ASN A 522 23.95 28.51 -24.15
C ASN A 522 23.09 29.72 -24.62
N GLY A 523 23.11 30.80 -23.84
CA GLY A 523 22.37 32.04 -24.11
C GLY A 523 20.87 32.00 -23.78
N LYS A 524 20.30 30.85 -23.37
CA LYS A 524 18.90 30.74 -22.94
C LYS A 524 18.77 30.83 -21.43
N ALA A 525 17.97 31.79 -20.95
CA ALA A 525 17.73 32.02 -19.53
C ALA A 525 16.68 31.06 -18.94
N TYR A 526 16.97 30.55 -17.74
CA TYR A 526 16.09 29.73 -16.93
C TYR A 526 15.97 30.33 -15.53
N ASN A 527 14.75 30.58 -15.06
CA ASN A 527 14.54 31.06 -13.70
C ASN A 527 14.86 29.95 -12.70
N ALA A 528 15.58 30.27 -11.63
CA ALA A 528 15.93 29.31 -10.58
C ALA A 528 14.80 29.13 -9.54
N SER A 529 13.88 30.10 -9.45
CA SER A 529 12.74 30.06 -8.52
C SER A 529 11.44 30.57 -9.16
N GLY A 530 10.31 30.26 -8.53
CA GLY A 530 8.97 30.66 -8.99
C GLY A 530 8.33 29.70 -9.99
N LYS A 531 7.14 30.06 -10.49
CA LYS A 531 6.36 29.18 -11.37
C LYS A 531 7.08 28.94 -12.70
N GLY A 532 7.40 27.67 -12.99
CA GLY A 532 8.11 27.27 -14.20
C GLY A 532 9.63 27.40 -14.11
N SER A 533 10.19 27.50 -12.90
CA SER A 533 11.63 27.46 -12.68
C SER A 533 12.24 26.11 -13.09
N VAL A 534 13.52 26.15 -13.48
CA VAL A 534 14.32 24.96 -13.77
C VAL A 534 15.54 24.99 -12.84
N LYS A 535 15.62 24.04 -11.91
CA LYS A 535 16.72 23.94 -10.96
C LYS A 535 17.93 23.32 -11.66
N ILE A 536 18.83 24.18 -12.14
CA ILE A 536 20.07 23.80 -12.85
C ILE A 536 21.23 23.63 -11.87
N VAL A 537 21.27 24.44 -10.81
CA VAL A 537 22.19 24.32 -9.68
C VAL A 537 21.38 23.85 -8.48
N ASN A 538 21.83 22.77 -7.85
CA ASN A 538 21.23 22.21 -6.64
C ASN A 538 21.60 23.04 -5.40
N GLU A 539 20.97 22.76 -4.26
CA GLU A 539 21.21 23.49 -3.01
C GLU A 539 22.60 23.26 -2.43
N ASP A 540 23.19 22.09 -2.72
CA ASP A 540 24.57 21.73 -2.38
C ASP A 540 25.61 22.29 -3.38
N GLY A 541 25.16 23.05 -4.39
CA GLY A 541 26.00 23.65 -5.43
C GLY A 541 26.29 22.74 -6.62
N THR A 542 25.91 21.46 -6.58
CA THR A 542 26.10 20.53 -7.72
C THR A 542 25.21 20.90 -8.91
N LEU A 543 25.64 20.58 -10.12
CA LEU A 543 24.79 20.71 -11.29
C LEU A 543 23.76 19.58 -11.37
N ASN A 544 22.51 19.97 -11.65
CA ASN A 544 21.45 19.03 -11.94
C ASN A 544 21.53 18.58 -13.40
N GLU A 545 22.19 17.46 -13.64
CA GLU A 545 22.38 16.87 -14.97
C GLU A 545 21.07 16.44 -15.67
N GLU A 546 19.98 16.28 -14.92
CA GLU A 546 18.65 15.94 -15.45
C GLU A 546 17.83 17.20 -15.79
N ALA A 547 18.37 18.40 -15.55
CA ALA A 547 17.69 19.65 -15.86
C ALA A 547 17.38 19.74 -17.36
N ALA A 548 16.28 20.42 -17.70
CA ALA A 548 15.81 20.56 -19.07
C ALA A 548 16.88 20.96 -20.12
N PRO A 549 17.90 21.80 -19.82
CA PRO A 549 18.96 22.13 -20.77
C PRO A 549 19.89 20.95 -21.11
N PHE A 550 20.04 19.97 -20.22
CA PHE A 550 21.00 18.87 -20.32
C PHE A 550 20.35 17.52 -20.64
N LYS A 551 19.02 17.44 -20.61
CA LYS A 551 18.26 16.18 -20.77
C LYS A 551 18.66 15.34 -21.98
N ASP A 552 18.98 15.99 -23.10
CA ASP A 552 19.36 15.34 -24.36
C ASP A 552 20.87 15.44 -24.65
N ALA A 553 21.67 15.85 -23.66
CA ALA A 553 23.11 16.00 -23.79
C ALA A 553 23.80 14.65 -24.00
N LYS A 554 24.77 14.62 -24.89
CA LYS A 554 25.67 13.48 -25.10
C LYS A 554 26.97 13.72 -24.35
N ALA A 555 27.63 12.65 -23.95
CA ALA A 555 28.96 12.74 -23.36
C ALA A 555 29.90 13.57 -24.26
N GLY A 556 30.56 14.56 -23.69
CA GLY A 556 31.42 15.52 -24.39
C GLY A 556 30.73 16.78 -24.92
N ASP A 557 29.40 16.89 -24.87
CA ASP A 557 28.70 18.14 -25.22
C ASP A 557 29.07 19.26 -24.23
N GLU A 558 29.40 20.44 -24.75
CA GLU A 558 29.79 21.60 -23.95
C GLU A 558 28.62 22.59 -23.79
N PHE A 559 28.50 23.15 -22.59
CA PHE A 559 27.48 24.11 -22.22
C PHE A 559 28.13 25.34 -21.56
N GLU A 560 27.91 26.51 -22.15
CA GLU A 560 28.24 27.78 -21.51
C GLU A 560 27.16 28.11 -20.48
N ILE A 561 27.54 28.12 -19.21
CA ILE A 561 26.66 28.41 -18.08
C ILE A 561 27.03 29.78 -17.51
N SER A 562 26.01 30.60 -17.26
CA SER A 562 26.15 31.88 -16.55
C SER A 562 25.10 32.00 -15.45
N VAL A 563 25.55 32.14 -14.20
CA VAL A 563 24.72 32.15 -12.99
C VAL A 563 24.57 33.57 -12.49
N LYS A 564 23.31 34.02 -12.41
CA LYS A 564 22.94 35.33 -11.90
C LYS A 564 22.28 35.22 -10.53
N ALA A 565 22.90 35.79 -9.52
CA ALA A 565 22.42 35.80 -8.14
C ALA A 565 22.08 37.21 -7.65
N THR A 566 21.00 37.34 -6.88
CA THR A 566 20.56 38.61 -6.27
C THR A 566 21.57 39.01 -5.19
N GLY A 567 21.98 40.28 -5.17
CA GLY A 567 23.02 40.80 -4.28
C GLY A 567 24.44 40.65 -4.82
N TYR A 568 24.65 40.03 -5.98
CA TYR A 568 25.99 39.84 -6.55
C TYR A 568 26.10 40.60 -7.87
N ALA A 569 27.06 41.52 -7.95
CA ALA A 569 27.16 42.47 -9.07
C ALA A 569 27.54 41.81 -10.40
N ASN A 570 28.27 40.70 -10.35
CA ASN A 570 28.79 40.01 -11.52
C ASN A 570 28.16 38.61 -11.64
N ASP A 571 27.72 38.27 -12.86
CA ASP A 571 27.29 36.92 -13.18
C ASP A 571 28.52 35.99 -13.20
N PHE A 572 28.40 34.79 -12.62
CA PHE A 572 29.49 33.81 -12.61
C PHE A 572 29.35 32.86 -13.79
N SER A 573 30.36 32.80 -14.67
CA SER A 573 30.30 32.01 -15.90
C SER A 573 31.38 30.93 -15.93
N PHE A 574 31.01 29.76 -16.44
CA PHE A 574 31.89 28.60 -16.59
C PHE A 574 31.38 27.67 -17.71
N THR A 575 32.23 26.75 -18.15
CA THR A 575 31.86 25.72 -19.13
C THR A 575 31.62 24.40 -18.42
N TYR A 576 30.43 23.84 -18.60
CA TYR A 576 30.10 22.47 -18.19
C TYR A 576 30.23 21.53 -19.39
N VAL A 577 30.93 20.42 -19.21
CA VAL A 577 31.04 19.36 -20.22
C VAL A 577 30.25 18.16 -19.74
N ALA A 578 29.25 17.74 -20.52
CA ALA A 578 28.43 16.58 -20.18
C ALA A 578 29.32 15.34 -20.00
N PRO A 579 29.24 14.65 -18.84
CA PRO A 579 30.19 13.61 -18.49
C PRO A 579 29.96 12.34 -19.29
N GLU A 580 31.05 11.63 -19.57
CA GLU A 580 31.01 10.20 -19.90
C GLU A 580 30.91 9.40 -18.60
N TYR A 581 30.14 8.32 -18.62
CA TYR A 581 29.96 7.42 -17.48
C TYR A 581 30.58 6.05 -17.77
N THR A 582 31.32 5.52 -16.81
CA THR A 582 31.73 4.11 -16.75
C THR A 582 30.80 3.36 -15.80
N TYR A 583 30.39 2.16 -16.21
CA TYR A 583 29.47 1.31 -15.46
C TYR A 583 30.24 0.11 -14.92
N VAL A 584 30.17 -0.10 -13.61
CA VAL A 584 30.92 -1.13 -12.89
C VAL A 584 30.10 -1.66 -11.72
N TYR A 585 30.50 -2.79 -11.13
CA TYR A 585 30.06 -3.14 -9.78
C TYR A 585 31.05 -2.60 -8.75
N ALA A 586 30.54 -2.21 -7.59
CA ALA A 586 31.36 -1.81 -6.44
C ALA A 586 30.92 -2.54 -5.18
N SER A 587 31.88 -2.81 -4.29
CA SER A 587 31.59 -3.15 -2.89
C SER A 587 31.23 -1.88 -2.13
N VAL A 588 30.04 -1.80 -1.55
CA VAL A 588 29.52 -0.59 -0.89
C VAL A 588 29.12 -0.89 0.55
N PRO A 589 29.63 -0.15 1.55
CA PRO A 589 29.21 -0.28 2.94
C PRO A 589 27.71 -0.07 3.15
N TYR A 590 27.10 -0.73 4.14
CA TYR A 590 25.64 -0.64 4.36
C TYR A 590 25.14 0.79 4.56
N ALA A 591 25.82 1.59 5.39
CA ALA A 591 25.44 2.98 5.63
C ALA A 591 25.41 3.80 4.33
N GLU A 592 26.41 3.64 3.47
CA GLU A 592 26.50 4.35 2.20
C GLU A 592 25.50 3.83 1.16
N TYR A 593 25.25 2.52 1.15
CA TYR A 593 24.24 1.90 0.29
C TYR A 593 22.84 2.46 0.60
N TYR A 594 22.48 2.53 1.88
CA TYR A 594 21.18 3.01 2.36
C TYR A 594 21.07 4.53 2.52
N ALA A 595 22.17 5.29 2.37
CA ALA A 595 22.21 6.74 2.65
C ALA A 595 21.15 7.58 1.93
N ASN A 596 20.76 7.16 0.73
CA ASN A 596 19.75 7.83 -0.08
C ASN A 596 18.58 6.91 -0.44
N GLU A 597 18.45 5.75 0.22
CA GLU A 597 17.23 4.96 0.15
C GLU A 597 16.18 5.51 1.13
N ASP A 598 14.91 5.24 0.87
CA ASP A 598 13.80 5.73 1.70
C ASP A 598 13.61 4.85 2.95
N VAL A 599 14.68 4.66 3.72
CA VAL A 599 14.71 3.81 4.93
C VAL A 599 14.96 4.63 6.19
N GLN A 600 14.45 4.16 7.32
CA GLN A 600 14.73 4.76 8.62
C GLN A 600 16.23 4.72 8.93
N ASN A 601 16.76 5.82 9.49
CA ASN A 601 18.19 5.99 9.80
C ASN A 601 19.12 5.76 8.59
N ALA A 602 18.64 6.05 7.38
CA ALA A 602 19.44 6.11 6.16
C ALA A 602 20.78 6.83 6.41
N GLY A 603 21.89 6.20 6.03
CA GLY A 603 23.23 6.80 6.13
C GLY A 603 23.89 6.68 7.49
N SER A 604 23.18 6.26 8.54
CA SER A 604 23.73 6.16 9.89
C SER A 604 24.59 4.90 10.04
N ALA A 605 25.87 5.08 10.36
CA ALA A 605 26.79 4.01 10.77
C ALA A 605 26.93 3.90 12.30
N ALA A 606 25.93 4.35 13.06
CA ALA A 606 25.95 4.29 14.52
C ALA A 606 25.88 2.84 15.00
N SER A 607 26.89 2.37 15.73
CA SER A 607 26.87 1.05 16.38
C SER A 607 26.09 1.07 17.70
N SER A 608 25.82 -0.11 18.25
CA SER A 608 25.22 -0.27 19.58
C SER A 608 26.02 -1.27 20.41
N ASP A 609 26.35 -0.88 21.64
CA ASP A 609 26.96 -1.78 22.63
C ASP A 609 25.88 -2.60 23.38
N VAL A 610 24.60 -2.48 22.99
CA VAL A 610 23.49 -3.25 23.55
C VAL A 610 23.35 -4.54 22.78
N MET A 611 23.53 -5.67 23.47
CA MET A 611 23.24 -6.98 22.92
C MET A 611 21.74 -7.22 22.76
N ASP A 612 21.35 -7.96 21.74
CA ASP A 612 20.04 -8.59 21.69
C ASP A 612 19.92 -9.75 22.69
N THR A 613 18.75 -10.38 22.69
CA THR A 613 18.43 -11.50 23.59
C THR A 613 19.20 -12.77 23.28
N ASN A 614 19.99 -12.81 22.19
CA ASN A 614 20.92 -13.89 21.85
C ASN A 614 22.38 -13.52 22.06
N GLY A 615 22.65 -12.34 22.63
CA GLY A 615 23.99 -11.90 22.90
C GLY A 615 24.73 -11.29 21.70
N GLU A 616 24.03 -10.89 20.63
CA GLU A 616 24.66 -10.26 19.45
C GLU A 616 24.60 -8.72 19.52
N TYR A 617 25.70 -8.06 19.16
CA TYR A 617 25.82 -6.59 19.14
C TYR A 617 25.33 -6.00 17.81
N ASP A 618 24.05 -6.19 17.48
CA ASP A 618 23.50 -5.74 16.20
C ASP A 618 22.27 -4.82 16.32
N LYS A 619 22.09 -4.21 17.49
CA LYS A 619 21.08 -3.17 17.71
C LYS A 619 21.47 -1.80 17.16
N GLY A 620 22.58 -1.71 16.42
CA GLY A 620 23.04 -0.51 15.73
C GLY A 620 22.18 -0.12 14.52
N ALA A 621 22.64 0.87 13.78
CA ALA A 621 22.06 1.28 12.51
C ALA A 621 22.67 0.44 11.37
N PHE A 622 23.25 1.07 10.35
CA PHE A 622 23.88 0.42 9.19
C PHE A 622 25.40 0.29 9.34
N ASP A 623 25.87 0.09 10.57
CA ASP A 623 27.25 -0.23 10.91
C ASP A 623 27.65 -1.66 10.48
N THR A 624 28.95 -1.96 10.50
CA THR A 624 29.48 -3.26 10.11
C THR A 624 28.99 -4.38 11.03
N VAL A 625 28.50 -5.47 10.46
CA VAL A 625 28.06 -6.63 11.25
C VAL A 625 29.29 -7.39 11.72
N THR A 626 29.49 -7.51 13.04
CA THR A 626 30.64 -8.21 13.63
C THR A 626 30.18 -9.53 14.25
N ARG A 627 30.82 -10.65 13.89
CA ARG A 627 30.46 -11.99 14.41
C ARG A 627 31.70 -12.77 14.83
N ALA A 628 31.67 -13.30 16.05
CA ALA A 628 32.74 -14.12 16.62
C ALA A 628 32.58 -15.63 16.33
N THR A 629 31.45 -16.05 15.73
CA THR A 629 31.13 -17.47 15.54
C THR A 629 31.75 -18.04 14.27
N ALA A 630 32.61 -19.06 14.44
CA ALA A 630 33.35 -19.70 13.35
C ALA A 630 32.56 -20.76 12.54
N ASN A 631 31.35 -21.13 12.99
CA ASN A 631 30.71 -22.38 12.57
C ASN A 631 29.51 -22.22 11.60
N HIS A 632 28.74 -21.13 11.65
CA HIS A 632 27.52 -21.01 10.84
C HIS A 632 27.42 -19.64 10.15
N GLY A 633 27.30 -19.63 8.81
CA GLY A 633 26.92 -18.44 8.03
C GLY A 633 28.05 -17.70 7.29
N LEU A 634 29.31 -17.87 7.68
CA LEU A 634 30.46 -17.19 7.08
C LEU A 634 30.54 -17.36 5.54
N HIS A 635 30.42 -18.59 5.04
CA HIS A 635 30.45 -18.87 3.60
C HIS A 635 29.20 -18.34 2.88
N ARG A 636 28.05 -18.28 3.56
CA ARG A 636 26.79 -17.81 2.96
C ARG A 636 26.78 -16.29 2.81
N GLY A 637 27.40 -15.56 3.73
CA GLY A 637 27.63 -14.12 3.56
C GLY A 637 28.41 -13.81 2.29
N SER A 638 29.34 -14.67 1.89
CA SER A 638 30.19 -14.41 0.72
C SER A 638 29.46 -14.40 -0.65
N PHE A 639 28.19 -14.84 -0.71
CA PHE A 639 27.41 -14.84 -1.96
C PHE A 639 27.27 -13.43 -2.53
N GLN A 640 26.82 -12.47 -1.72
CA GLN A 640 26.59 -11.09 -2.14
C GLN A 640 27.16 -10.04 -1.20
N GLN A 641 27.77 -10.45 -0.09
CA GLN A 641 28.25 -9.52 0.93
C GLN A 641 29.77 -9.40 0.91
N ASP A 642 30.27 -8.23 1.32
CA ASP A 642 31.69 -7.93 1.49
C ASP A 642 32.15 -8.36 2.88
N VAL A 643 32.84 -9.50 2.91
CA VAL A 643 33.24 -10.20 4.14
C VAL A 643 34.74 -10.06 4.34
N VAL A 644 35.16 -9.76 5.58
CA VAL A 644 36.57 -9.80 5.99
C VAL A 644 36.71 -10.69 7.21
N ILE A 645 37.62 -11.66 7.14
CA ILE A 645 37.95 -12.59 8.23
C ILE A 645 39.21 -12.10 8.92
N TYR A 646 39.22 -12.14 10.25
CA TYR A 646 40.36 -11.78 11.09
C TYR A 646 40.91 -13.01 11.81
N ASP A 647 42.23 -13.08 11.92
CA ASP A 647 42.89 -13.97 12.87
C ASP A 647 43.27 -13.24 14.16
N THR A 648 43.66 -14.00 15.19
CA THR A 648 44.03 -13.45 16.51
C THR A 648 45.29 -12.57 16.49
N ASP A 649 46.07 -12.62 15.41
CA ASP A 649 47.24 -11.77 15.20
C ASP A 649 46.86 -10.44 14.51
N GLY A 650 45.59 -10.27 14.13
CA GLY A 650 45.07 -9.09 13.42
C GLY A 650 45.27 -9.13 11.89
N ASN A 651 45.66 -10.26 11.31
CA ASN A 651 45.73 -10.40 9.85
C ASN A 651 44.31 -10.54 9.27
N THR A 652 44.12 -9.97 8.07
CA THR A 652 42.82 -9.95 7.37
C THR A 652 42.81 -10.81 6.12
N TYR A 653 41.68 -11.45 5.85
CA TYR A 653 41.45 -12.28 4.68
C TYR A 653 40.10 -11.95 4.04
N GLU A 654 40.09 -11.70 2.73
CA GLU A 654 38.91 -11.24 1.98
C GLU A 654 38.40 -12.34 1.03
N PRO A 655 37.48 -13.21 1.47
CA PRO A 655 36.92 -14.26 0.63
C PRO A 655 36.00 -13.71 -0.47
N ILE A 656 36.31 -14.05 -1.72
CA ILE A 656 35.46 -13.73 -2.88
C ILE A 656 34.46 -14.85 -3.21
N SER A 657 34.81 -16.10 -2.96
CA SER A 657 33.95 -17.28 -3.11
C SER A 657 34.49 -18.45 -2.28
N TRP A 658 33.80 -19.60 -2.29
CA TRP A 658 34.19 -20.79 -1.54
C TRP A 658 34.12 -22.03 -2.42
N THR A 659 35.02 -22.98 -2.23
CA THR A 659 34.97 -24.28 -2.93
C THR A 659 34.15 -25.32 -2.17
N ASP A 660 34.12 -25.19 -0.85
CA ASP A 660 33.38 -26.02 0.11
C ASP A 660 33.17 -25.24 1.41
N GLY A 661 32.56 -25.84 2.43
CA GLY A 661 32.30 -25.19 3.74
C GLY A 661 33.53 -24.78 4.55
N ASN A 662 34.72 -25.19 4.14
CA ASN A 662 35.97 -24.95 4.86
C ASN A 662 37.00 -24.16 4.03
N THR A 663 36.90 -24.14 2.71
CA THR A 663 37.92 -23.56 1.83
C THR A 663 37.40 -22.35 1.07
N ALA A 664 37.94 -21.17 1.37
CA ALA A 664 37.64 -19.92 0.69
C ALA A 664 38.67 -19.58 -0.39
N ILE A 665 38.21 -18.97 -1.48
CA ILE A 665 39.05 -18.33 -2.50
C ILE A 665 39.14 -16.85 -2.12
N LEU A 666 40.36 -16.35 -1.93
CA LEU A 666 40.62 -14.95 -1.58
C LEU A 666 40.71 -14.06 -2.82
N SER A 667 40.51 -12.75 -2.64
CA SER A 667 40.62 -11.74 -3.71
C SER A 667 41.96 -11.75 -4.46
N ASN A 668 43.04 -12.19 -3.80
CA ASN A 668 44.37 -12.33 -4.40
C ASN A 668 44.60 -13.69 -5.12
N GLY A 669 43.58 -14.53 -5.24
CA GLY A 669 43.62 -15.84 -5.89
C GLY A 669 44.16 -16.99 -5.03
N LYS A 670 44.57 -16.73 -3.78
CA LYS A 670 45.00 -17.79 -2.85
C LYS A 670 43.79 -18.48 -2.20
N THR A 671 44.03 -19.65 -1.63
CA THR A 671 43.03 -20.37 -0.84
C THR A 671 43.30 -20.20 0.66
N LEU A 672 42.22 -19.98 1.40
CA LEU A 672 42.20 -20.04 2.86
C LEU A 672 41.45 -21.30 3.27
N VAL A 673 42.12 -22.16 4.04
CA VAL A 673 41.51 -23.36 4.60
C VAL A 673 41.22 -23.11 6.07
N LYS A 674 39.93 -23.16 6.42
CA LYS A 674 39.44 -23.13 7.79
C LYS A 674 39.35 -24.56 8.31
N ALA A 675 39.97 -24.82 9.46
CA ALA A 675 39.84 -26.10 10.15
C ALA A 675 39.43 -25.86 11.60
N SER A 676 38.30 -26.42 12.01
CA SER A 676 37.79 -26.32 13.38
C SER A 676 38.04 -27.65 14.11
N ASP A 677 38.79 -27.57 15.22
CA ASP A 677 38.98 -28.70 16.13
C ASP A 677 37.85 -28.69 17.16
N ARG A 678 36.94 -29.67 17.04
CA ARG A 678 35.78 -29.78 17.93
C ARG A 678 36.14 -30.18 19.36
N ALA A 679 37.32 -30.77 19.60
CA ALA A 679 37.75 -31.16 20.94
C ALA A 679 38.29 -29.97 21.74
N THR A 680 38.95 -29.02 21.06
CA THR A 680 39.53 -27.83 21.70
C THR A 680 38.69 -26.57 21.50
N GLY A 681 37.72 -26.58 20.59
CA GLY A 681 36.93 -25.41 20.19
C GLY A 681 37.71 -24.40 19.35
N ILE A 682 38.98 -24.68 19.03
CA ILE A 682 39.86 -23.77 18.30
C ILE A 682 39.59 -23.91 16.80
N THR A 683 39.33 -22.78 16.14
CA THR A 683 39.32 -22.70 14.68
C THR A 683 40.63 -22.11 14.20
N THR A 684 41.25 -22.76 13.21
CA THR A 684 42.48 -22.31 12.57
C THR A 684 42.24 -21.89 11.13
N LEU A 685 43.02 -20.93 10.66
CA LEU A 685 43.04 -20.42 9.29
C LEU A 685 44.40 -20.74 8.68
N THR A 686 44.43 -21.43 7.54
CA THR A 686 45.68 -21.76 6.86
C THR A 686 45.71 -21.13 5.47
N VAL A 687 46.72 -20.31 5.21
CA VAL A 687 47.01 -19.70 3.89
C VAL A 687 48.49 -19.90 3.59
N ASP A 688 48.82 -20.41 2.40
CA ASP A 688 50.20 -20.71 1.97
C ASP A 688 51.00 -21.58 2.97
N GLY A 689 50.33 -22.48 3.69
CA GLY A 689 50.96 -23.36 4.69
C GLY A 689 51.31 -22.67 6.02
N LYS A 690 50.95 -21.40 6.21
CA LYS A 690 51.00 -20.71 7.51
C LYS A 690 49.63 -20.82 8.18
N THR A 691 49.60 -21.29 9.42
CA THR A 691 48.39 -21.45 10.22
C THR A 691 48.33 -20.38 11.31
N SER A 692 47.17 -19.73 11.44
CA SER A 692 46.82 -18.80 12.53
C SER A 692 45.48 -19.21 13.15
N THR A 693 45.13 -18.61 14.29
CA THR A 693 43.86 -18.89 14.98
C THR A 693 42.81 -17.89 14.51
N TYR A 694 41.63 -18.38 14.11
CA TYR A 694 40.48 -17.53 13.78
C TYR A 694 40.05 -16.70 14.99
N ASP A 695 39.70 -15.44 14.75
CA ASP A 695 39.20 -14.53 15.79
C ASP A 695 37.72 -14.18 15.55
N HIS A 696 37.45 -13.42 14.49
CA HIS A 696 36.10 -13.01 14.13
C HIS A 696 35.99 -12.74 12.61
N TYR A 697 34.80 -12.48 12.12
CA TYR A 697 34.61 -11.88 10.79
C TYR A 697 33.68 -10.67 10.86
N VAL A 698 33.80 -9.80 9.87
CA VAL A 698 32.89 -8.67 9.68
C VAL A 698 32.25 -8.71 8.31
N ILE A 699 31.03 -8.19 8.21
CA ILE A 699 30.35 -7.89 6.96
C ILE A 699 30.26 -6.37 6.84
N LYS A 700 30.96 -5.81 5.85
CA LYS A 700 31.04 -4.37 5.65
C LYS A 700 29.83 -3.81 4.91
N GLY A 701 29.30 -4.59 3.97
CA GLY A 701 28.18 -4.19 3.12
C GLY A 701 27.99 -5.16 1.96
N ILE A 702 27.54 -4.62 0.82
CA ILE A 702 27.14 -5.41 -0.35
C ILE A 702 28.27 -5.42 -1.37
N LYS A 703 28.68 -6.61 -1.81
CA LYS A 703 29.85 -6.84 -2.68
C LYS A 703 29.64 -6.35 -4.12
N TYR A 704 28.43 -6.49 -4.66
CA TYR A 704 28.14 -6.26 -6.09
C TYR A 704 27.01 -5.25 -6.30
N VAL A 705 27.25 -3.99 -5.93
CA VAL A 705 26.29 -2.90 -6.20
C VAL A 705 26.57 -2.31 -7.58
N PRO A 706 25.61 -2.35 -8.54
CA PRO A 706 25.82 -1.76 -9.86
C PRO A 706 25.85 -0.24 -9.73
N VAL A 707 26.92 0.39 -10.23
CA VAL A 707 27.11 1.84 -10.14
C VAL A 707 27.47 2.45 -11.49
N LYS A 708 27.06 3.70 -11.70
CA LYS A 708 27.60 4.57 -12.75
C LYS A 708 28.49 5.64 -12.12
N VAL A 709 29.73 5.69 -12.58
CA VAL A 709 30.75 6.63 -12.11
C VAL A 709 31.15 7.51 -13.30
N LYS A 710 31.30 8.82 -13.08
CA LYS A 710 31.86 9.69 -14.14
C LYS A 710 33.25 9.16 -14.50
N SER A 711 33.53 8.92 -15.78
CA SER A 711 34.77 8.25 -16.21
C SER A 711 36.03 8.99 -15.74
N LYS A 712 35.98 10.33 -15.66
CA LYS A 712 37.06 11.17 -15.09
C LYS A 712 37.38 10.89 -13.61
N ASN A 713 36.44 10.32 -12.86
CA ASN A 713 36.56 10.03 -11.42
C ASN A 713 36.77 8.53 -11.14
N LEU A 714 36.84 7.68 -12.17
CA LEU A 714 36.92 6.23 -12.01
C LEU A 714 38.15 5.78 -11.20
N GLU A 715 39.32 6.37 -11.46
CA GLU A 715 40.55 5.99 -10.75
C GLU A 715 40.52 6.39 -9.27
N ALA A 716 39.96 7.56 -8.94
CA ALA A 716 39.74 7.97 -7.56
C ALA A 716 38.71 7.06 -6.86
N PHE A 717 37.69 6.62 -7.59
CA PHE A 717 36.69 5.69 -7.08
C PHE A 717 37.28 4.30 -6.81
N LYS A 718 38.10 3.75 -7.73
CA LYS A 718 38.83 2.49 -7.54
C LYS A 718 39.84 2.53 -6.40
N ALA A 719 40.36 3.71 -6.06
CA ALA A 719 41.23 3.87 -4.89
C ALA A 719 40.44 3.82 -3.56
N ALA A 720 39.15 4.15 -3.58
CA ALA A 720 38.29 4.19 -2.40
C ALA A 720 37.46 2.89 -2.21
N TYR A 721 37.09 2.20 -3.29
CA TYR A 721 36.22 1.03 -3.27
C TYR A 721 36.80 -0.13 -4.08
N SER A 722 36.50 -1.36 -3.65
CA SER A 722 36.71 -2.54 -4.49
C SER A 722 35.72 -2.54 -5.65
N VAL A 723 36.23 -2.59 -6.88
CA VAL A 723 35.46 -2.47 -8.11
C VAL A 723 35.63 -3.74 -8.95
N THR A 724 34.54 -4.20 -9.57
CA THR A 724 34.56 -5.22 -10.62
C THR A 724 34.09 -4.57 -11.92
N GLU A 725 35.00 -4.48 -12.89
CA GLU A 725 34.75 -3.85 -14.18
C GLU A 725 34.00 -4.79 -15.13
N ASN A 726 33.30 -4.22 -16.11
CA ASN A 726 32.63 -5.04 -17.14
C ASN A 726 33.63 -5.95 -17.86
N GLY A 727 33.25 -7.22 -18.02
CA GLY A 727 34.12 -8.28 -18.56
C GLY A 727 34.88 -9.07 -17.51
N GLU A 728 34.93 -8.61 -16.26
CA GLU A 728 35.51 -9.37 -15.14
C GLU A 728 34.53 -10.37 -14.53
N THR A 729 35.06 -11.33 -13.78
CA THR A 729 34.30 -12.43 -13.18
C THR A 729 33.69 -12.02 -11.85
N LEU A 730 32.38 -12.27 -11.68
CA LEU A 730 31.71 -12.30 -10.39
C LEU A 730 31.61 -13.74 -9.90
N SER A 731 31.70 -13.94 -8.60
CA SER A 731 31.51 -15.25 -7.98
C SER A 731 30.86 -15.12 -6.62
N GLY A 732 30.02 -16.09 -6.26
CA GLY A 732 29.39 -16.12 -4.95
C GLY A 732 29.21 -17.53 -4.40
N GLY A 733 29.64 -17.72 -3.16
CA GLY A 733 29.40 -18.91 -2.33
C GLY A 733 29.87 -20.26 -2.88
N TYR A 734 29.48 -21.34 -2.22
CA TYR A 734 29.61 -22.73 -2.69
C TYR A 734 28.21 -23.38 -2.76
N SER A 735 28.06 -24.43 -3.57
CA SER A 735 26.78 -25.14 -3.70
C SER A 735 26.50 -26.06 -2.51
N GLU A 736 25.38 -25.87 -1.82
CA GLU A 736 24.88 -26.76 -0.78
C GLU A 736 23.35 -26.89 -0.85
N ASN A 737 22.86 -28.13 -0.94
CA ASN A 737 21.43 -28.43 -1.09
C ASN A 737 20.78 -27.57 -2.21
N ASN A 738 19.92 -26.62 -1.83
CA ASN A 738 19.20 -25.72 -2.73
C ASN A 738 20.01 -24.47 -3.09
N LEU A 739 20.94 -24.03 -2.25
CA LEU A 739 21.80 -22.87 -2.56
C LEU A 739 22.82 -23.29 -3.62
N LYS A 740 22.93 -22.50 -4.69
CA LYS A 740 23.83 -22.78 -5.81
C LYS A 740 24.90 -21.70 -5.90
N SER A 741 26.16 -22.10 -5.86
CA SER A 741 27.26 -21.22 -6.23
C SER A 741 27.08 -20.73 -7.66
N TYR A 742 27.56 -19.52 -7.94
CA TYR A 742 27.53 -18.99 -9.29
C TYR A 742 28.88 -18.37 -9.67
N THR A 743 29.14 -18.39 -10.97
CA THR A 743 30.17 -17.59 -11.63
C THR A 743 29.48 -16.86 -12.78
N ALA A 744 29.65 -15.54 -12.86
CA ALA A 744 29.07 -14.71 -13.90
C ALA A 744 30.11 -13.69 -14.41
N VAL A 745 29.79 -12.97 -15.48
CA VAL A 745 30.64 -11.91 -16.03
C VAL A 745 29.90 -10.58 -15.95
N ALA A 746 30.58 -9.53 -15.49
CA ALA A 746 29.98 -8.22 -15.30
C ALA A 746 29.61 -7.57 -16.64
N ASP A 747 28.40 -7.03 -16.73
CA ASP A 747 27.91 -6.26 -17.89
C ASP A 747 26.93 -5.17 -17.45
N VAL A 748 27.36 -4.33 -16.51
CA VAL A 748 26.59 -3.20 -15.99
C VAL A 748 26.43 -2.16 -17.09
N ASN A 749 25.23 -1.62 -17.23
CA ASN A 749 24.94 -0.55 -18.17
C ASN A 749 23.85 0.37 -17.61
N LYS A 750 23.48 1.40 -18.37
CA LYS A 750 22.48 2.41 -17.96
C LYS A 750 21.10 1.84 -17.62
N ASN A 751 20.79 0.62 -18.08
CA ASN A 751 19.51 -0.04 -17.84
C ASN A 751 19.61 -1.13 -16.77
N THR A 752 20.76 -1.33 -16.12
CA THR A 752 20.91 -2.36 -15.08
C THR A 752 19.97 -2.07 -13.91
N ASN A 753 19.20 -3.08 -13.46
CA ASN A 753 18.35 -2.94 -12.28
C ASN A 753 19.19 -2.72 -11.02
N GLY A 754 18.78 -1.78 -10.17
CA GLY A 754 19.50 -1.43 -8.95
C GLY A 754 20.64 -0.42 -9.15
N LEU A 755 20.80 0.15 -10.37
CA LEU A 755 21.92 1.05 -10.68
C LEU A 755 21.91 2.30 -9.79
N LYS A 756 23.03 2.58 -9.11
CA LYS A 756 23.24 3.80 -8.32
C LYS A 756 24.17 4.77 -9.04
N LYS A 757 23.89 6.07 -8.95
CA LYS A 757 24.79 7.14 -9.41
C LYS A 757 25.81 7.45 -8.31
N VAL A 758 27.09 7.49 -8.68
CA VAL A 758 28.17 7.92 -7.79
C VAL A 758 28.50 9.40 -8.04
N SER A 759 28.57 10.16 -6.96
CA SER A 759 28.97 11.58 -6.96
C SER A 759 30.23 11.76 -6.11
N LEU A 760 31.18 12.55 -6.60
CA LEU A 760 32.37 12.96 -5.86
C LEU A 760 32.02 14.22 -5.05
N ASN A 761 32.19 14.15 -3.74
CA ASN A 761 31.91 15.23 -2.81
C ASN A 761 33.12 16.20 -2.76
N ALA A 762 32.89 17.43 -2.30
CA ALA A 762 33.94 18.46 -2.22
C ALA A 762 35.09 18.11 -1.26
N ASP A 763 34.87 17.22 -0.30
CA ASP A 763 35.88 16.72 0.65
C ASP A 763 36.69 15.52 0.11
N GLY A 764 36.41 15.09 -1.13
CA GLY A 764 37.06 13.95 -1.78
C GLY A 764 36.42 12.59 -1.49
N THR A 765 35.35 12.53 -0.69
CA THR A 765 34.57 11.31 -0.46
C THR A 765 33.55 11.07 -1.57
N PHE A 766 32.92 9.90 -1.61
CA PHE A 766 31.89 9.58 -2.60
C PHE A 766 30.52 9.38 -1.94
N SER A 767 29.47 9.74 -2.66
CA SER A 767 28.08 9.50 -2.28
C SER A 767 27.35 8.72 -3.37
N PHE A 768 26.35 7.94 -2.97
CA PHE A 768 25.57 7.06 -3.84
C PHE A 768 24.10 7.48 -3.84
N SER A 769 23.46 7.56 -5.01
CA SER A 769 22.02 7.78 -5.09
C SER A 769 21.21 6.58 -4.59
N ALA A 770 19.89 6.77 -4.46
CA ALA A 770 18.93 5.66 -4.45
C ALA A 770 19.14 4.74 -5.66
N ALA A 771 18.82 3.46 -5.49
CA ALA A 771 18.81 2.48 -6.56
C ALA A 771 17.77 2.83 -7.65
N GLN A 772 18.13 2.67 -8.92
CA GLN A 772 17.23 2.92 -10.04
C GLN A 772 16.63 1.60 -10.56
N THR A 773 15.33 1.58 -10.83
CA THR A 773 14.68 0.45 -11.51
C THR A 773 15.21 0.35 -12.95
N GLY A 774 15.62 -0.85 -13.34
CA GLY A 774 16.21 -1.13 -14.64
C GLY A 774 15.52 -2.30 -15.36
N THR A 775 15.98 -2.57 -16.58
CA THR A 775 15.49 -3.64 -17.45
C THR A 775 16.57 -4.65 -17.85
N ALA A 776 17.83 -4.43 -17.45
CA ALA A 776 18.95 -5.33 -17.68
C ALA A 776 19.44 -5.95 -16.36
N SER A 777 19.96 -7.18 -16.43
CA SER A 777 20.48 -7.94 -15.28
C SER A 777 21.80 -7.37 -14.72
N GLY A 778 22.56 -6.66 -15.56
CA GLY A 778 23.95 -6.28 -15.25
C GLY A 778 24.93 -7.46 -15.36
N LEU A 779 24.50 -8.60 -15.91
CA LEU A 779 25.30 -9.80 -16.12
C LEU A 779 25.33 -10.15 -17.61
N LYS A 780 26.50 -10.50 -18.12
CA LYS A 780 26.69 -10.83 -19.53
C LYS A 780 25.87 -12.06 -19.93
N ASP A 781 25.27 -12.00 -21.11
CA ASP A 781 24.49 -13.11 -21.71
C ASP A 781 23.37 -13.65 -20.79
N THR A 782 22.88 -12.83 -19.85
CA THR A 782 21.89 -13.20 -18.84
C THR A 782 20.75 -12.19 -18.84
N GLU A 783 19.51 -12.66 -19.03
CA GLU A 783 18.33 -11.80 -18.96
C GLU A 783 17.98 -11.42 -17.50
N LEU A 784 17.31 -10.28 -17.32
CA LEU A 784 16.80 -9.87 -16.00
C LEU A 784 15.69 -10.83 -15.56
N LYS A 785 15.90 -11.51 -14.43
CA LYS A 785 14.97 -12.52 -13.90
C LYS A 785 13.86 -11.87 -13.06
N THR A 786 12.76 -12.59 -12.89
CA THR A 786 11.70 -12.26 -11.92
C THR A 786 11.45 -13.47 -11.04
N ALA A 787 11.36 -13.27 -9.73
CA ALA A 787 11.05 -14.35 -8.80
C ALA A 787 9.56 -14.70 -8.83
N ASP A 788 9.25 -16.00 -8.73
CA ASP A 788 7.87 -16.48 -8.63
C ASP A 788 7.40 -16.48 -7.18
N VAL A 789 6.89 -15.33 -6.73
CA VAL A 789 6.40 -15.12 -5.36
C VAL A 789 5.31 -16.12 -4.97
N THR A 790 4.49 -16.59 -5.93
CA THR A 790 3.38 -17.50 -5.65
C THR A 790 3.84 -18.89 -5.19
N ASN A 791 5.09 -19.23 -5.46
CA ASN A 791 5.69 -20.52 -5.13
C ASN A 791 6.90 -20.40 -4.18
N MET A 792 7.07 -19.26 -3.50
CA MET A 792 8.18 -19.05 -2.56
C MET A 792 7.94 -19.68 -1.19
N GLY A 793 6.71 -20.13 -0.88
CA GLY A 793 6.38 -20.69 0.42
C GLY A 793 6.60 -19.68 1.54
N VAL A 794 6.01 -18.49 1.38
CA VAL A 794 6.08 -17.37 2.32
C VAL A 794 5.33 -17.76 3.59
N GLU A 795 5.99 -17.62 4.73
CA GLU A 795 5.42 -17.93 6.04
C GLU A 795 5.83 -16.83 7.03
N VAL A 796 4.84 -16.18 7.65
CA VAL A 796 5.08 -15.36 8.84
C VAL A 796 5.22 -16.34 9.99
N VAL A 797 6.36 -16.29 10.67
CA VAL A 797 6.66 -17.20 11.78
C VAL A 797 6.05 -16.61 13.05
N ASP A 798 5.46 -17.45 13.91
CA ASP A 798 4.79 -17.06 15.15
C ASP A 798 5.73 -17.05 16.38
N SER A 799 6.95 -17.56 16.22
CA SER A 799 8.00 -17.58 17.23
C SER A 799 9.40 -17.53 16.60
N SER A 800 10.32 -16.76 17.19
CA SER A 800 11.72 -16.75 16.76
C SER A 800 12.69 -16.75 17.94
N LYS A 801 13.74 -17.57 17.81
CA LYS A 801 14.90 -17.57 18.72
C LYS A 801 15.99 -16.60 18.29
N PHE A 802 15.84 -15.83 17.21
CA PHE A 802 16.93 -15.03 16.62
C PHE A 802 16.91 -13.54 17.01
N GLY A 803 16.13 -13.16 18.03
CA GLY A 803 16.14 -11.81 18.61
C GLY A 803 15.36 -10.80 17.77
N ASP A 804 14.87 -11.23 16.61
CA ASP A 804 13.88 -10.51 15.83
C ASP A 804 12.53 -10.45 16.55
N PHE A 805 11.83 -9.33 16.40
CA PHE A 805 10.45 -9.19 16.88
C PHE A 805 9.42 -9.61 15.83
N LEU A 806 9.86 -9.84 14.58
CA LEU A 806 9.02 -10.25 13.47
C LEU A 806 9.87 -11.00 12.45
N ARG A 807 9.40 -12.15 11.98
CA ARG A 807 10.11 -12.95 10.97
C ARG A 807 9.21 -13.51 9.87
N VAL A 808 9.76 -13.51 8.66
CA VAL A 808 9.18 -14.09 7.45
C VAL A 808 10.16 -15.06 6.82
N ASP A 809 9.74 -16.31 6.64
CA ASP A 809 10.51 -17.36 5.99
C ASP A 809 10.04 -17.59 4.54
N LEU A 810 10.99 -17.85 3.64
CA LEU A 810 10.77 -18.21 2.24
C LEU A 810 11.28 -19.64 2.00
N LYS A 811 10.39 -20.61 2.21
CA LYS A 811 10.77 -22.03 2.34
C LYS A 811 10.92 -22.79 1.02
N LYS A 812 10.42 -22.23 -0.09
CA LYS A 812 10.38 -22.91 -1.41
C LYS A 812 11.03 -22.05 -2.49
N ASN A 813 11.58 -22.73 -3.51
CA ASN A 813 12.19 -22.12 -4.69
C ASN A 813 13.20 -20.98 -4.39
N TYR A 814 13.84 -21.04 -3.24
CA TYR A 814 14.64 -19.94 -2.70
C TYR A 814 16.11 -19.99 -3.17
N GLY A 815 16.56 -21.09 -3.76
CA GLY A 815 17.98 -21.34 -4.02
C GLY A 815 18.66 -20.30 -4.89
N ASP A 816 18.11 -20.03 -6.08
CA ASP A 816 18.65 -19.08 -7.06
C ASP A 816 18.52 -17.63 -6.57
N LEU A 817 17.33 -17.25 -6.06
CA LEU A 817 17.09 -15.92 -5.49
C LEU A 817 17.95 -15.66 -4.25
N GLY A 818 18.08 -16.66 -3.37
CA GLY A 818 18.91 -16.61 -2.17
C GLY A 818 20.36 -16.38 -2.52
N SER A 819 20.95 -17.17 -3.42
CA SER A 819 22.33 -16.95 -3.88
C SER A 819 22.57 -15.55 -4.49
N ALA A 820 21.52 -14.92 -5.02
CA ALA A 820 21.57 -13.59 -5.61
C ALA A 820 21.18 -12.44 -4.65
N MET A 821 20.64 -12.73 -3.46
CA MET A 821 20.05 -11.71 -2.57
C MET A 821 21.11 -10.79 -1.96
N GLN A 822 20.93 -9.49 -2.17
CA GLN A 822 21.85 -8.44 -1.75
C GLN A 822 21.36 -7.76 -0.48
N SER A 823 20.08 -7.40 -0.42
CA SER A 823 19.46 -6.66 0.67
C SER A 823 17.93 -6.82 0.66
N VAL A 824 17.29 -6.44 1.77
CA VAL A 824 15.82 -6.41 1.88
C VAL A 824 15.38 -5.08 2.50
N GLU A 825 14.31 -4.50 1.97
CA GLU A 825 13.59 -3.38 2.57
C GLU A 825 12.23 -3.83 3.07
N TRP A 826 11.86 -3.43 4.29
CA TRP A 826 10.57 -3.73 4.89
C TRP A 826 9.74 -2.47 5.01
N THR A 827 8.63 -2.38 4.28
CA THR A 827 7.70 -1.26 4.37
C THR A 827 6.48 -1.64 5.20
N TYR A 828 6.22 -0.87 6.26
CA TYR A 828 5.09 -1.05 7.17
C TYR A 828 3.93 -0.12 6.82
N TYR A 829 2.72 -0.67 6.72
CA TYR A 829 1.50 0.06 6.35
C TYR A 829 0.46 0.12 7.48
N GLY A 830 0.67 -0.60 8.58
CA GLY A 830 -0.34 -0.77 9.63
C GLY A 830 -1.63 -1.37 9.06
N SER A 831 -2.78 -0.78 9.39
CA SER A 831 -4.09 -1.24 8.89
C SER A 831 -4.54 -0.59 7.57
N GLY A 832 -3.71 0.27 6.95
CA GLY A 832 -4.08 1.04 5.75
C GLY A 832 -3.23 0.73 4.52
N ASP A 833 -3.35 1.56 3.49
CA ASP A 833 -2.57 1.46 2.23
C ASP A 833 -1.48 2.54 2.11
N THR A 834 -1.29 3.36 3.15
CA THR A 834 -0.24 4.38 3.19
C THR A 834 0.95 3.86 4.00
N ALA A 835 2.15 3.89 3.42
CA ALA A 835 3.37 3.51 4.12
C ALA A 835 3.60 4.43 5.33
N LEU A 836 3.82 3.84 6.50
CA LEU A 836 4.09 4.52 7.76
C LEU A 836 5.59 4.64 8.03
N ALA A 837 6.36 3.62 7.65
CA ALA A 837 7.82 3.58 7.77
C ALA A 837 8.39 2.48 6.85
N THR A 838 9.65 2.63 6.46
CA THR A 838 10.41 1.61 5.73
C THR A 838 11.75 1.38 6.43
N TYR A 839 12.22 0.14 6.46
CA TYR A 839 13.45 -0.25 7.16
C TYR A 839 14.36 -1.03 6.22
N GLY A 840 15.65 -0.67 6.21
CA GLY A 840 16.70 -1.44 5.54
C GLY A 840 17.23 -2.53 6.47
N THR A 841 17.83 -3.56 5.90
CA THR A 841 18.31 -4.74 6.64
C THR A 841 19.76 -5.07 6.31
N LYS A 842 20.46 -5.70 7.26
CA LYS A 842 21.84 -6.18 7.12
C LYS A 842 21.86 -7.70 7.05
N PHE A 843 22.68 -8.26 6.16
CA PHE A 843 22.83 -9.71 6.08
C PHE A 843 23.53 -10.27 7.33
N ALA A 844 23.15 -11.48 7.74
CA ALA A 844 23.53 -12.18 8.97
C ALA A 844 23.07 -11.51 10.28
N ALA A 845 22.52 -10.31 10.19
CA ALA A 845 22.00 -9.49 11.27
C ALA A 845 20.46 -9.58 11.32
N ASP A 846 19.84 -9.30 10.17
CA ASP A 846 18.40 -9.35 9.95
C ASP A 846 18.04 -10.48 8.95
N ASN A 847 18.94 -10.81 8.03
CA ASN A 847 18.65 -11.75 6.95
C ASN A 847 19.60 -12.95 6.97
N TRP A 848 19.05 -14.17 6.92
CA TRP A 848 19.82 -15.40 6.88
C TRP A 848 19.42 -16.30 5.71
N MET A 849 20.39 -17.08 5.24
CA MET A 849 20.15 -18.14 4.28
C MET A 849 20.45 -19.48 4.96
N HIS A 850 19.51 -20.41 4.87
CA HIS A 850 19.69 -21.75 5.41
C HIS A 850 19.74 -22.81 4.31
N LYS A 851 20.58 -23.83 4.51
CA LYS A 851 20.78 -24.93 3.56
C LYS A 851 19.51 -25.77 3.32
N SER A 852 18.58 -25.78 4.27
CA SER A 852 17.33 -26.57 4.19
C SER A 852 16.06 -25.83 4.60
N MET A 853 16.17 -24.66 5.25
CA MET A 853 15.03 -23.95 5.85
C MET A 853 14.58 -22.73 5.04
N GLY A 854 15.27 -22.41 3.94
CA GLY A 854 14.91 -21.27 3.11
C GLY A 854 15.72 -20.01 3.37
N ILE A 855 15.19 -18.89 2.89
CA ILE A 855 15.64 -17.55 3.28
C ILE A 855 14.81 -17.14 4.49
N GLN A 856 15.46 -16.69 5.56
CA GLN A 856 14.82 -16.25 6.79
C GLN A 856 15.07 -14.76 6.92
N LEU A 857 14.00 -13.96 6.94
CA LEU A 857 14.06 -12.50 7.00
C LEU A 857 13.45 -12.08 8.34
N GLY A 858 14.27 -11.58 9.25
CA GLY A 858 13.87 -11.09 10.58
C GLY A 858 14.09 -9.59 10.71
N LEU A 859 13.25 -8.92 11.49
CA LEU A 859 13.47 -7.54 11.92
C LEU A 859 13.80 -7.50 13.41
N THR A 860 14.97 -6.96 13.72
CA THR A 860 15.43 -6.78 15.10
C THR A 860 15.14 -5.36 15.58
N ASP A 861 14.66 -5.24 16.83
CA ASP A 861 14.54 -3.93 17.50
C ASP A 861 15.92 -3.31 17.66
N SER A 862 16.19 -2.31 16.82
CA SER A 862 17.53 -1.75 16.56
C SER A 862 17.41 -0.28 16.19
N LEU A 863 18.52 0.46 16.18
CA LEU A 863 18.48 1.86 15.76
C LEU A 863 17.90 2.01 14.34
N ARG A 864 18.18 1.08 13.42
CA ARG A 864 17.62 1.10 12.04
C ARG A 864 16.16 0.64 11.94
N CYS A 865 15.59 0.07 13.01
CA CYS A 865 14.21 -0.39 13.06
C CYS A 865 13.54 -0.02 14.38
N GLN A 866 12.89 1.14 14.38
CA GLN A 866 12.06 1.68 15.45
C GLN A 866 10.65 1.92 14.89
N LEU A 867 9.68 1.16 15.39
CA LEU A 867 8.29 1.25 14.94
C LEU A 867 7.67 2.64 15.21
N PRO A 868 6.75 3.12 14.36
CA PRO A 868 6.01 4.35 14.62
C PRO A 868 5.31 4.34 15.97
N GLN A 869 5.27 5.51 16.63
CA GLN A 869 4.65 5.64 17.95
C GLN A 869 3.19 5.16 17.94
N GLY A 870 2.84 4.30 18.92
CA GLY A 870 1.49 3.75 19.05
C GLY A 870 1.21 2.52 18.18
N THR A 871 2.25 1.95 17.56
CA THR A 871 2.17 0.70 16.80
C THR A 871 3.03 -0.39 17.44
N ASP A 872 2.65 -1.65 17.23
CA ASP A 872 3.32 -2.85 17.75
C ASP A 872 3.84 -3.77 16.61
N GLY A 873 3.70 -3.31 15.36
CA GLY A 873 4.08 -4.06 14.16
C GLY A 873 2.94 -4.88 13.55
N THR A 874 1.75 -4.91 14.16
CA THR A 874 0.59 -5.59 13.56
C THR A 874 0.06 -4.87 12.32
N GLY A 875 -0.38 -5.65 11.32
CA GLY A 875 -0.93 -5.14 10.07
C GLY A 875 -0.11 -5.52 8.84
N LYS A 876 -0.23 -4.74 7.78
CA LYS A 876 0.35 -5.03 6.47
C LYS A 876 1.83 -4.64 6.40
N TRP A 877 2.63 -5.57 5.88
CA TRP A 877 4.03 -5.37 5.53
C TRP A 877 4.30 -5.76 4.09
N VAL A 878 5.22 -5.05 3.44
CA VAL A 878 5.74 -5.39 2.12
C VAL A 878 7.26 -5.47 2.19
N LEU A 879 7.80 -6.66 1.93
CA LEU A 879 9.23 -6.92 1.88
C LEU A 879 9.69 -6.81 0.43
N THR A 880 10.61 -5.89 0.13
CA THR A 880 11.24 -5.72 -1.18
C THR A 880 12.64 -6.31 -1.13
N ILE A 881 12.83 -7.43 -1.83
CA ILE A 881 14.10 -8.15 -1.90
C ILE A 881 14.86 -7.68 -3.15
N HIS A 882 16.06 -7.14 -2.94
CA HIS A 882 16.98 -6.78 -4.01
C HIS A 882 17.97 -7.92 -4.24
N ALA A 883 18.10 -8.36 -5.48
CA ALA A 883 18.95 -9.48 -5.84
C ALA A 883 19.66 -9.26 -7.19
N LEU A 884 20.92 -9.70 -7.26
CA LEU A 884 21.77 -9.60 -8.44
C LEU A 884 21.12 -10.27 -9.65
N GLY A 885 20.86 -9.50 -10.71
CA GLY A 885 20.25 -10.01 -11.93
C GLY A 885 18.73 -10.26 -11.85
N TYR A 886 18.05 -9.76 -10.80
CA TYR A 886 16.60 -9.83 -10.64
C TYR A 886 15.94 -8.46 -10.66
N THR A 887 14.68 -8.41 -11.11
CA THR A 887 13.73 -7.36 -10.73
C THR A 887 13.47 -7.42 -9.23
N ASP A 888 13.26 -6.27 -8.59
CA ASP A 888 12.90 -6.21 -7.17
C ASP A 888 11.68 -7.12 -6.88
N THR A 889 11.86 -8.03 -5.93
CA THR A 889 10.85 -9.04 -5.59
C THR A 889 10.07 -8.58 -4.37
N LYS A 890 8.76 -8.36 -4.53
CA LYS A 890 7.89 -7.88 -3.45
C LYS A 890 7.07 -9.01 -2.85
N VAL A 891 7.15 -9.16 -1.55
CA VAL A 891 6.40 -10.13 -0.76
C VAL A 891 5.50 -9.37 0.22
N GLU A 892 4.19 -9.49 0.05
CA GLU A 892 3.21 -8.89 0.96
C GLU A 892 2.81 -9.91 2.03
N VAL A 893 2.85 -9.50 3.29
CA VAL A 893 2.40 -10.30 4.43
C VAL A 893 1.49 -9.47 5.34
N ASN A 894 0.54 -10.12 5.99
CA ASN A 894 -0.26 -9.53 7.05
C ASN A 894 0.15 -10.17 8.36
N VAL A 895 0.54 -9.32 9.31
CA VAL A 895 1.08 -9.69 10.61
C VAL A 895 0.00 -9.45 11.66
N THR A 896 -0.21 -10.43 12.53
CA THR A 896 -1.13 -10.38 13.66
C THR A 896 -0.35 -10.23 14.96
N ALA A 897 -1.06 -10.02 16.08
CA ALA A 897 -0.42 -9.87 17.38
C ALA A 897 0.33 -11.15 17.81
N ASP A 898 -0.15 -12.32 17.37
CA ASP A 898 0.48 -13.62 17.68
C ASP A 898 1.79 -13.82 16.90
N ASP A 899 1.98 -13.07 15.81
CA ASP A 899 3.20 -13.12 14.98
C ASP A 899 4.32 -12.20 15.51
N ILE A 900 4.02 -11.35 16.51
CA ILE A 900 5.00 -10.43 17.09
C ILE A 900 5.72 -11.11 18.25
N HIS A 901 7.03 -11.27 18.11
CA HIS A 901 7.86 -11.92 19.12
C HIS A 901 8.31 -10.91 20.17
N ILE A 902 8.05 -11.25 21.42
CA ILE A 902 8.63 -10.57 22.58
C ILE A 902 9.40 -11.62 23.33
N ALA A 903 10.73 -11.52 23.34
CA ALA A 903 11.58 -12.50 24.04
C ALA A 903 11.17 -12.60 25.52
N THR A 904 10.74 -13.78 25.95
CA THR A 904 10.33 -13.99 27.33
C THR A 904 11.56 -14.26 28.19
N PRO A 905 11.73 -13.58 29.34
CA PRO A 905 12.79 -13.91 30.28
C PRO A 905 12.74 -15.39 30.68
N VAL A 906 13.90 -16.06 30.72
CA VAL A 906 14.00 -17.46 31.13
C VAL A 906 13.42 -17.63 32.54
N SER A 907 12.47 -18.55 32.66
CA SER A 907 11.77 -18.85 33.91
C SER A 907 11.92 -20.31 34.33
N ASP A 908 12.23 -21.22 33.40
CA ASP A 908 12.40 -22.65 33.64
C ASP A 908 13.46 -23.27 32.70
N THR A 909 14.51 -23.85 33.27
CA THR A 909 15.57 -24.60 32.56
C THR A 909 15.50 -26.10 32.75
N SER A 910 14.56 -26.59 33.57
CA SER A 910 14.58 -27.95 34.11
C SER A 910 14.51 -29.03 33.04
N LYS A 911 13.78 -28.78 31.95
CA LYS A 911 13.68 -29.72 30.83
C LYS A 911 14.97 -29.81 30.01
N LEU A 912 15.64 -28.68 29.78
CA LEU A 912 16.91 -28.62 29.08
C LEU A 912 18.00 -29.34 29.88
N GLU A 913 18.08 -29.04 31.18
CA GLU A 913 18.99 -29.72 32.11
C GLU A 913 18.77 -31.23 32.13
N ALA A 914 17.51 -31.68 32.09
CA ALA A 914 17.17 -33.11 32.02
C ALA A 914 17.59 -33.75 30.69
N ALA A 915 17.38 -33.07 29.56
CA ALA A 915 17.79 -33.53 28.24
C ALA A 915 19.32 -33.61 28.11
N ILE A 916 20.05 -32.59 28.59
CA ILE A 916 21.52 -32.58 28.66
C ILE A 916 22.02 -33.79 29.45
N LYS A 917 21.45 -34.01 30.63
CA LYS A 917 21.81 -35.15 31.48
C LYS A 917 21.52 -36.49 30.81
N ALA A 918 20.42 -36.60 30.06
CA ALA A 918 20.07 -37.81 29.32
C ALA A 918 21.08 -38.08 28.19
N ALA A 919 21.45 -37.05 27.41
CA ALA A 919 22.45 -37.15 26.37
C ALA A 919 23.84 -37.53 26.92
N GLU A 920 24.28 -36.89 28.01
CA GLU A 920 25.56 -37.18 28.66
C GLU A 920 25.67 -38.59 29.26
N ALA A 921 24.54 -39.28 29.49
CA ALA A 921 24.51 -40.64 30.02
C ALA A 921 24.67 -41.72 28.93
N LEU A 922 24.66 -41.35 27.64
CA LEU A 922 24.77 -42.28 26.52
C LEU A 922 26.23 -42.62 26.20
N ASN A 923 26.48 -43.81 25.65
CA ASN A 923 27.82 -44.25 25.25
C ASN A 923 28.02 -44.16 23.74
N LYS A 924 29.06 -43.44 23.30
CA LYS A 924 29.41 -43.22 21.89
C LYS A 924 29.57 -44.51 21.09
N GLU A 925 30.11 -45.55 21.71
CA GLU A 925 30.44 -46.82 21.05
C GLU A 925 29.21 -47.63 20.60
N ASP A 926 28.02 -47.29 21.10
CA ASP A 926 26.79 -48.00 20.76
C ASP A 926 26.09 -47.46 19.50
N TYR A 927 26.52 -46.29 18.99
CA TYR A 927 25.84 -45.56 17.92
C TYR A 927 26.74 -45.25 16.72
N THR A 928 26.13 -45.07 15.55
CA THR A 928 26.86 -44.72 14.32
C THR A 928 27.54 -43.36 14.47
N GLU A 929 28.71 -43.19 13.85
CA GLU A 929 29.47 -41.93 13.89
C GLU A 929 28.63 -40.73 13.42
N ALA A 930 27.79 -40.94 12.40
CA ALA A 930 26.92 -39.91 11.84
C ALA A 930 25.83 -39.45 12.83
N SER A 931 25.08 -40.38 13.43
CA SER A 931 24.00 -40.03 14.37
C SER A 931 24.55 -39.45 15.68
N TRP A 932 25.71 -39.95 16.14
CA TRP A 932 26.39 -39.42 17.32
C TRP A 932 26.93 -38.00 17.12
N SER A 933 27.49 -37.71 15.93
CA SER A 933 27.98 -36.37 15.60
C SER A 933 26.87 -35.30 15.64
N ASN A 934 25.63 -35.66 15.27
CA ASN A 934 24.47 -34.79 15.40
C ASN A 934 24.11 -34.54 16.87
N LEU A 935 24.05 -35.59 17.69
CA LEU A 935 23.82 -35.46 19.14
C LEU A 935 24.88 -34.59 19.82
N GLU A 936 26.17 -34.76 19.50
CA GLU A 936 27.27 -33.96 20.05
C GLU A 936 27.10 -32.46 19.71
N ALA A 937 26.60 -32.13 18.51
CA ALA A 937 26.35 -30.75 18.10
C ALA A 937 25.21 -30.11 18.90
N GLU A 938 24.04 -30.77 18.98
CA GLU A 938 22.89 -30.28 19.72
C GLU A 938 23.16 -30.20 21.23
N LEU A 939 23.96 -31.12 21.77
CA LEU A 939 24.36 -31.11 23.18
C LEU A 939 25.27 -29.91 23.50
N ALA A 940 26.14 -29.51 22.56
CA ALA A 940 26.98 -28.33 22.73
C ALA A 940 26.13 -27.05 22.72
N GLU A 941 25.20 -26.91 21.77
CA GLU A 941 24.26 -25.78 21.68
C GLU A 941 23.41 -25.68 22.96
N ALA A 942 22.82 -26.80 23.40
CA ALA A 942 22.04 -26.87 24.64
C ALA A 942 22.83 -26.43 25.89
N LYS A 943 24.11 -26.78 25.98
CA LYS A 943 24.97 -26.36 27.11
C LYS A 943 25.34 -24.88 27.04
N GLU A 944 25.54 -24.35 25.84
CA GLU A 944 25.82 -22.94 25.63
C GLU A 944 24.61 -22.08 26.02
N ASP A 945 23.42 -22.44 25.55
CA ASP A 945 22.16 -21.77 25.93
C ASP A 945 21.92 -21.82 27.43
N LEU A 946 22.15 -22.96 28.07
CA LEU A 946 22.00 -23.06 29.52
C LEU A 946 23.01 -22.15 30.26
N ALA A 947 24.23 -22.01 29.74
CA ALA A 947 25.28 -21.17 30.32
C ALA A 947 25.02 -19.67 30.13
N THR A 948 24.24 -19.26 29.14
CA THR A 948 23.90 -17.84 28.88
C THR A 948 22.70 -17.36 29.70
N VAL A 949 21.89 -18.25 30.28
CA VAL A 949 20.75 -17.91 31.18
C VAL A 949 21.11 -16.85 32.24
N PRO A 950 22.19 -17.00 33.03
CA PRO A 950 22.52 -16.02 34.09
C PRO A 950 22.93 -14.64 33.56
N THR A 951 23.26 -14.56 32.27
CA THR A 951 23.65 -13.31 31.61
C THR A 951 22.47 -12.55 31.00
N GLY A 952 21.28 -13.17 30.97
CA GLY A 952 20.09 -12.62 30.30
C GLY A 952 20.19 -12.61 28.78
N LYS A 953 21.15 -13.34 28.20
CA LYS A 953 21.43 -13.44 26.76
C LYS A 953 20.84 -14.71 26.14
N THR A 954 19.70 -15.15 26.66
CA THR A 954 18.87 -16.20 26.08
C THR A 954 17.43 -16.01 26.56
N SER A 955 16.47 -16.64 25.89
CA SER A 955 15.04 -16.53 26.21
C SER A 955 14.45 -17.90 26.56
N GLN A 956 13.23 -17.90 27.13
CA GLN A 956 12.55 -19.17 27.43
C GLN A 956 12.32 -20.00 26.16
N GLU A 957 12.03 -19.33 25.04
CA GLU A 957 11.82 -19.95 23.74
C GLU A 957 13.09 -20.65 23.22
N SER A 958 14.27 -20.01 23.35
CA SER A 958 15.55 -20.63 23.02
C SER A 958 15.82 -21.87 23.89
N ILE A 959 15.51 -21.80 25.19
CA ILE A 959 15.65 -22.94 26.12
C ILE A 959 14.73 -24.11 25.73
N ASP A 960 13.47 -23.82 25.38
CA ASP A 960 12.50 -24.83 24.97
C ASP A 960 12.86 -25.43 23.60
N GLU A 961 13.38 -24.64 22.66
CA GLU A 961 13.83 -25.10 21.36
C GLU A 961 15.07 -26.01 21.46
N SER A 962 16.11 -25.57 22.19
CA SER A 962 17.31 -26.40 22.43
C SER A 962 16.98 -27.69 23.17
N THR A 963 15.95 -27.66 24.03
CA THR A 963 15.40 -28.87 24.63
C THR A 963 14.80 -29.79 23.56
N ALA A 964 14.01 -29.26 22.63
CA ALA A 964 13.36 -30.03 21.59
C ALA A 964 14.37 -30.65 20.61
N HIS A 965 15.36 -29.87 20.14
CA HIS A 965 16.40 -30.37 19.22
C HIS A 965 17.26 -31.43 19.87
N LEU A 966 17.72 -31.21 21.11
CA LEU A 966 18.51 -32.22 21.81
C LEU A 966 17.72 -33.53 22.01
N ASN A 967 16.44 -33.44 22.36
CA ASN A 967 15.59 -34.63 22.47
C ASN A 967 15.37 -35.32 21.12
N ALA A 968 15.23 -34.56 20.03
CA ALA A 968 15.13 -35.12 18.68
C ALA A 968 16.41 -35.87 18.29
N ALA A 969 17.59 -35.27 18.53
CA ALA A 969 18.87 -35.90 18.27
C ALA A 969 19.07 -37.18 19.10
N ILE A 970 18.63 -37.20 20.37
CA ILE A 970 18.62 -38.42 21.19
C ILE A 970 17.72 -39.50 20.55
N ALA A 971 16.54 -39.12 20.04
CA ALA A 971 15.59 -40.06 19.44
C ALA A 971 16.04 -40.61 18.07
N GLU A 972 16.82 -39.84 17.32
CA GLU A 972 17.34 -40.20 16.00
C GLU A 972 18.65 -41.01 16.05
N LEU A 973 19.17 -41.30 17.24
CA LEU A 973 20.36 -42.13 17.40
C LEU A 973 20.19 -43.50 16.74
N GLU A 974 21.09 -43.81 15.81
CA GLU A 974 21.14 -45.09 15.11
C GLU A 974 22.19 -45.98 15.75
N LYS A 975 21.80 -47.15 16.24
CA LYS A 975 22.76 -48.10 16.81
C LYS A 975 23.71 -48.62 15.74
N VAL A 976 24.98 -48.85 16.11
CA VAL A 976 25.90 -49.58 15.24
C VAL A 976 25.36 -51.00 15.06
N ASN A 977 25.17 -51.44 13.81
CA ASN A 977 24.90 -52.84 13.50
C ASN A 977 26.17 -53.65 13.77
N LYS A 978 26.29 -54.17 14.99
CA LYS A 978 27.39 -55.04 15.38
C LYS A 978 27.17 -56.44 14.77
N PHE A 979 28.24 -57.08 14.32
CA PHE A 979 28.19 -58.35 13.60
C PHE A 979 27.72 -59.50 14.50
N THR A 980 26.72 -60.25 14.04
CA THR A 980 26.28 -61.51 14.68
C THR A 980 26.50 -62.68 13.71
N GLY A 981 27.29 -63.66 14.13
CA GLY A 981 27.68 -64.82 13.33
C GLY A 981 29.13 -65.25 13.52
N LEU A 982 29.53 -66.32 12.83
CA LEU A 982 30.91 -66.78 12.81
C LEU A 982 31.75 -65.88 11.89
N ALA A 983 32.87 -65.35 12.38
CA ALA A 983 33.76 -64.48 11.62
C ALA A 983 34.29 -65.15 10.35
N ASN A 984 34.41 -64.39 9.26
CA ASN A 984 34.94 -64.89 7.98
C ASN A 984 36.48 -65.00 7.95
N GLU A 985 37.17 -64.42 8.93
CA GLU A 985 38.63 -64.41 9.02
C GLU A 985 39.08 -64.78 10.44
N ALA A 986 40.31 -65.30 10.56
CA ALA A 986 40.91 -65.59 11.85
C ALA A 986 41.27 -64.31 12.60
N ALA A 987 41.09 -64.32 13.91
CA ALA A 987 41.66 -63.31 14.79
C ALA A 987 43.20 -63.44 14.86
N ALA A 988 43.87 -62.50 15.53
CA ALA A 988 45.33 -62.45 15.61
C ALA A 988 45.99 -63.70 16.24
N ASP A 989 45.23 -64.48 17.01
CA ASP A 989 45.66 -65.75 17.60
C ASP A 989 45.52 -66.95 16.64
N GLY A 990 44.98 -66.73 15.44
CA GLY A 990 44.76 -67.74 14.42
C GLY A 990 43.44 -68.51 14.56
N ASN A 991 42.57 -68.19 15.52
CA ASN A 991 41.29 -68.85 15.69
C ASN A 991 40.10 -68.02 15.18
N TRP A 992 38.96 -68.65 14.94
CA TRP A 992 37.74 -68.03 14.45
C TRP A 992 36.72 -67.97 15.58
N TYR A 993 36.03 -66.84 15.72
CA TYR A 993 35.11 -66.58 16.82
C TYR A 993 33.70 -66.32 16.31
N TYR A 994 32.71 -66.80 17.06
CA TYR A 994 31.31 -66.46 16.86
C TYR A 994 31.01 -65.20 17.68
N TYR A 995 30.43 -64.21 17.03
CA TYR A 995 30.06 -62.96 17.66
C TYR A 995 28.55 -62.87 17.80
N THR A 996 28.07 -62.28 18.89
CA THR A 996 26.70 -61.83 19.08
C THR A 996 26.76 -60.35 19.43
N ASP A 997 26.16 -59.51 18.58
CA ASP A 997 26.25 -58.05 18.67
C ASP A 997 27.70 -57.55 18.82
N GLY A 998 28.63 -58.15 18.07
CA GLY A 998 30.02 -57.72 17.98
C GLY A 998 30.94 -58.17 19.12
N ASP A 999 30.40 -58.80 20.16
CA ASP A 999 31.16 -59.42 21.24
C ASP A 999 31.25 -60.93 21.03
N VAL A 1000 32.36 -61.55 21.46
CA VAL A 1000 32.52 -63.01 21.36
C VAL A 1000 31.45 -63.67 22.24
N ASP A 1001 30.60 -64.46 21.61
CA ASP A 1001 29.55 -65.20 22.29
C ASP A 1001 30.14 -66.50 22.86
N GLU A 1002 30.69 -66.41 24.07
CA GLU A 1002 31.26 -67.57 24.77
C GLU A 1002 30.20 -68.65 25.10
N GLU A 1003 28.89 -68.34 24.99
CA GLU A 1003 27.83 -69.34 25.18
C GLU A 1003 27.56 -70.15 23.89
N MET A 1004 28.00 -69.66 22.73
CA MET A 1004 27.80 -70.35 21.46
C MET A 1004 28.61 -71.66 21.39
N THR A 1005 27.89 -72.79 21.40
CA THR A 1005 28.43 -74.14 21.16
C THR A 1005 27.52 -74.90 20.19
N GLY A 1006 28.06 -75.32 19.05
CA GLY A 1006 27.30 -76.01 18.01
C GLY A 1006 27.89 -75.77 16.61
N LEU A 1007 27.07 -75.97 15.58
CA LEU A 1007 27.46 -75.70 14.19
C LEU A 1007 27.14 -74.26 13.82
N ALA A 1008 28.13 -73.54 13.30
CA ALA A 1008 27.95 -72.20 12.73
C ALA A 1008 28.54 -72.14 11.32
N ALA A 1009 27.90 -71.35 10.45
CA ALA A 1009 28.34 -71.13 9.09
C ALA A 1009 28.99 -69.76 8.93
N ASN A 1010 29.97 -69.68 8.04
CA ASN A 1010 30.49 -68.42 7.50
C ASN A 1010 30.78 -68.59 6.00
N ALA A 1011 31.41 -67.59 5.37
CA ALA A 1011 31.73 -67.63 3.94
C ALA A 1011 32.64 -68.81 3.52
N ASN A 1012 33.33 -69.45 4.46
CA ASN A 1012 34.28 -70.53 4.20
C ASN A 1012 33.71 -71.94 4.48
N GLY A 1013 32.48 -72.05 4.99
CA GLY A 1013 31.82 -73.34 5.25
C GLY A 1013 31.14 -73.42 6.62
N TRP A 1014 30.87 -74.66 7.05
CA TRP A 1014 30.27 -74.95 8.36
C TRP A 1014 31.32 -75.51 9.32
N PHE A 1015 31.38 -74.93 10.51
CA PHE A 1015 32.37 -75.23 11.53
C PHE A 1015 31.72 -75.58 12.86
N TYR A 1016 32.40 -76.43 13.63
CA TYR A 1016 32.04 -76.67 15.02
C TYR A 1016 32.66 -75.59 15.91
N VAL A 1017 31.78 -74.82 16.54
CA VAL A 1017 32.12 -73.78 17.52
C VAL A 1017 31.88 -74.35 18.92
N LYS A 1018 32.79 -74.08 19.83
CA LYS A 1018 32.69 -74.43 21.24
C LYS A 1018 33.20 -73.28 22.09
N ASP A 1019 32.41 -72.87 23.07
CA ASP A 1019 32.70 -71.73 23.94
C ASP A 1019 33.06 -70.46 23.13
N GLY A 1020 32.28 -70.19 22.07
CA GLY A 1020 32.45 -69.02 21.20
C GLY A 1020 33.56 -69.07 20.16
N LYS A 1021 34.37 -70.14 20.10
CA LYS A 1021 35.49 -70.29 19.14
C LYS A 1021 35.43 -71.58 18.35
N VAL A 1022 35.97 -71.59 17.13
CA VAL A 1022 36.07 -72.81 16.33
C VAL A 1022 37.04 -73.80 17.00
N ASP A 1023 36.60 -75.05 17.15
CA ASP A 1023 37.42 -76.16 17.61
C ASP A 1023 37.85 -77.02 16.42
N PHE A 1024 38.97 -76.63 15.80
CA PHE A 1024 39.58 -77.36 14.67
C PHE A 1024 40.04 -78.79 15.02
N SER A 1025 40.07 -79.16 16.29
CA SER A 1025 40.41 -80.53 16.70
C SER A 1025 39.20 -81.46 16.75
N TYR A 1026 37.99 -80.91 16.72
CA TYR A 1026 36.77 -81.69 16.84
C TYR A 1026 36.54 -82.59 15.61
N THR A 1027 36.37 -83.89 15.85
CA THR A 1027 35.90 -84.85 14.85
C THR A 1027 34.83 -85.71 15.49
N GLY A 1028 33.63 -85.71 14.93
CA GLY A 1028 32.47 -86.36 15.53
C GLY A 1028 31.16 -85.90 14.91
N LEU A 1029 30.06 -86.34 15.51
CA LEU A 1029 28.70 -86.03 15.07
C LEU A 1029 28.14 -84.85 15.87
N VAL A 1030 27.59 -83.86 15.17
CA VAL A 1030 26.96 -82.68 15.78
C VAL A 1030 25.56 -82.51 15.20
N GLN A 1031 24.58 -82.25 16.06
CA GLN A 1031 23.22 -81.97 15.64
C GLN A 1031 23.00 -80.47 15.46
N ASN A 1032 22.31 -80.09 14.40
CA ASN A 1032 21.66 -78.79 14.26
C ASN A 1032 20.18 -78.97 13.82
N GLU A 1033 19.48 -77.86 13.56
CA GLU A 1033 18.07 -77.88 13.14
C GLU A 1033 17.83 -78.68 11.85
N SER A 1034 18.84 -78.81 10.99
CA SER A 1034 18.76 -79.53 9.72
C SER A 1034 19.09 -81.02 9.83
N GLY A 1035 19.51 -81.50 11.01
CA GLY A 1035 19.82 -82.91 11.26
C GLY A 1035 21.19 -83.11 11.91
N TRP A 1036 21.71 -84.33 11.79
CA TRP A 1036 23.01 -84.72 12.34
C TRP A 1036 24.08 -84.73 11.27
N TRP A 1037 25.21 -84.08 11.56
CA TRP A 1037 26.30 -83.88 10.63
C TRP A 1037 27.62 -84.40 11.21
N TYR A 1038 28.41 -85.03 10.36
CA TYR A 1038 29.77 -85.41 10.66
C TYR A 1038 30.72 -84.26 10.38
N VAL A 1039 31.39 -83.83 11.44
CA VAL A 1039 32.44 -82.82 11.44
C VAL A 1039 33.78 -83.53 11.45
N GLN A 1040 34.71 -83.09 10.60
CA GLN A 1040 36.07 -83.60 10.56
C GLN A 1040 37.05 -82.42 10.65
N ASN A 1041 37.97 -82.48 11.62
CA ASN A 1041 38.93 -81.40 11.90
C ASN A 1041 38.25 -80.02 12.06
N GLY A 1042 37.13 -79.99 12.79
CA GLY A 1042 36.34 -78.80 13.10
C GLY A 1042 35.44 -78.29 11.97
N ALA A 1043 35.41 -78.91 10.78
CA ALA A 1043 34.58 -78.47 9.66
C ALA A 1043 33.74 -79.60 9.04
N ILE A 1044 32.60 -79.26 8.43
CA ILE A 1044 31.82 -80.18 7.60
C ILE A 1044 32.36 -80.14 6.17
N SER A 1045 32.81 -81.28 5.63
CA SER A 1045 33.33 -81.37 4.25
C SER A 1045 32.26 -81.61 3.19
N PHE A 1046 31.06 -82.03 3.59
CA PHE A 1046 29.96 -82.50 2.72
C PHE A 1046 30.34 -83.67 1.78
N ALA A 1047 31.52 -84.27 1.95
CA ALA A 1047 32.04 -85.33 1.09
C ALA A 1047 32.10 -86.70 1.78
N ALA A 1048 31.94 -86.75 3.11
CA ALA A 1048 31.99 -88.02 3.84
C ALA A 1048 30.76 -88.89 3.54
N THR A 1049 30.99 -90.05 2.93
CA THR A 1049 29.96 -91.09 2.75
C THR A 1049 30.53 -92.44 3.19
N GLY A 1050 29.81 -93.15 4.05
CA GLY A 1050 30.30 -94.39 4.68
C GLY A 1050 30.07 -94.39 6.19
N LEU A 1051 30.72 -95.33 6.88
CA LEU A 1051 30.67 -95.40 8.34
C LEU A 1051 31.61 -94.37 8.97
N VAL A 1052 31.07 -93.59 9.90
CA VAL A 1052 31.83 -92.69 10.76
C VAL A 1052 31.60 -93.06 12.21
N TYR A 1053 32.64 -92.90 13.02
CA TYR A 1053 32.58 -93.16 14.44
C TYR A 1053 32.48 -91.86 15.22
N ASP A 1054 31.54 -91.84 16.15
CA ASP A 1054 31.52 -90.85 17.23
C ASP A 1054 31.69 -91.55 18.58
N SER A 1055 32.52 -90.98 19.44
CA SER A 1055 32.82 -91.57 20.75
C SER A 1055 31.61 -91.66 21.68
N ASN A 1056 30.62 -90.78 21.54
CA ASN A 1056 29.41 -90.74 22.34
C ASN A 1056 28.25 -91.50 21.68
N TYR A 1057 28.16 -91.47 20.36
CA TYR A 1057 27.01 -92.01 19.62
C TYR A 1057 27.29 -93.34 18.89
N GLY A 1058 28.54 -93.79 18.84
CA GLY A 1058 28.93 -95.02 18.16
C GLY A 1058 29.08 -94.85 16.64
N TRP A 1059 28.93 -95.95 15.90
CA TRP A 1059 29.13 -95.97 14.46
C TRP A 1059 27.84 -95.70 13.69
N TRP A 1060 27.87 -94.68 12.83
CA TRP A 1060 26.74 -94.26 12.00
C TRP A 1060 27.14 -94.18 10.53
N TYR A 1061 26.19 -94.49 9.66
CA TYR A 1061 26.31 -94.28 8.23
C TYR A 1061 25.93 -92.84 7.89
N VAL A 1062 26.86 -92.15 7.24
CA VAL A 1062 26.65 -90.81 6.69
C VAL A 1062 26.64 -90.86 5.17
N ASN A 1063 25.88 -89.96 4.56
CA ASN A 1063 25.89 -89.71 3.12
C ASN A 1063 25.98 -88.19 2.90
N GLY A 1064 27.06 -87.72 2.27
CA GLY A 1064 27.31 -86.29 2.13
C GLY A 1064 27.53 -85.59 3.49
N SER A 1065 28.17 -86.28 4.44
CA SER A 1065 28.40 -85.91 5.84
C SER A 1065 27.15 -85.82 6.73
N ALA A 1066 25.93 -85.95 6.20
CA ALA A 1066 24.73 -86.05 7.02
C ALA A 1066 24.47 -87.52 7.41
N ILE A 1067 23.99 -87.78 8.63
CA ILE A 1067 23.52 -89.12 9.01
C ILE A 1067 22.32 -89.49 8.15
N ASP A 1068 22.37 -90.65 7.50
CA ASP A 1068 21.21 -91.23 6.82
C ASP A 1068 20.52 -92.23 7.75
N PHE A 1069 19.57 -91.72 8.54
CA PHE A 1069 18.74 -92.53 9.44
C PHE A 1069 17.87 -93.56 8.71
N GLY A 1070 17.67 -93.44 7.40
CA GLY A 1070 16.93 -94.39 6.59
C GLY A 1070 17.76 -95.58 6.14
N TYR A 1071 19.09 -95.50 6.21
CA TYR A 1071 19.96 -96.52 5.66
C TYR A 1071 19.87 -97.83 6.45
N THR A 1072 19.55 -98.93 5.75
CA THR A 1072 19.61 -100.29 6.28
C THR A 1072 20.22 -101.20 5.23
N GLY A 1073 21.33 -101.85 5.54
CA GLY A 1073 22.10 -102.64 4.57
C GLY A 1073 23.51 -102.95 5.05
N LEU A 1074 24.35 -103.50 4.17
CA LEU A 1074 25.77 -103.71 4.45
C LEU A 1074 26.61 -102.54 3.97
N VAL A 1075 27.43 -102.00 4.89
CA VAL A 1075 28.43 -100.98 4.55
C VAL A 1075 29.82 -101.57 4.73
N TYR A 1076 30.66 -101.35 3.73
CA TYR A 1076 32.08 -101.66 3.82
C TYR A 1076 32.84 -100.50 4.46
N ASP A 1077 33.57 -100.79 5.53
CA ASP A 1077 34.62 -99.95 6.06
C ASP A 1077 35.98 -100.56 5.71
N SER A 1078 36.91 -99.75 5.22
CA SER A 1078 38.22 -100.24 4.77
C SER A 1078 39.12 -100.74 5.91
N ASN A 1079 38.89 -100.30 7.14
CA ASN A 1079 39.67 -100.69 8.31
C ASN A 1079 39.01 -101.85 9.06
N TYR A 1080 37.67 -101.90 9.08
CA TYR A 1080 36.92 -102.82 9.92
C TYR A 1080 36.13 -103.88 9.15
N GLY A 1081 36.12 -103.85 7.81
CA GLY A 1081 35.41 -104.81 6.98
C GLY A 1081 33.93 -104.46 6.77
N TRP A 1082 33.12 -105.47 6.46
CA TRP A 1082 31.69 -105.27 6.18
C TRP A 1082 30.84 -105.35 7.44
N TRP A 1083 30.01 -104.34 7.66
CA TRP A 1083 29.14 -104.22 8.83
C TRP A 1083 27.69 -104.02 8.44
N TYR A 1084 26.80 -104.59 9.24
CA TYR A 1084 25.36 -104.40 9.08
C TYR A 1084 24.88 -103.14 9.79
N VAL A 1085 24.23 -102.27 9.04
CA VAL A 1085 23.66 -101.01 9.50
C VAL A 1085 22.14 -101.12 9.47
N THR A 1086 21.47 -100.64 10.52
CA THR A 1086 20.02 -100.56 10.62
C THR A 1086 19.61 -99.20 11.16
N GLY A 1087 18.75 -98.49 10.41
CA GLY A 1087 18.30 -97.15 10.80
C GLY A 1087 19.46 -96.15 10.93
N GLY A 1088 20.47 -96.27 10.06
CA GLY A 1088 21.68 -95.45 10.06
C GLY A 1088 22.77 -95.88 11.05
N ALA A 1089 22.50 -96.69 12.07
CA ALA A 1089 23.52 -97.12 13.06
C ALA A 1089 24.04 -98.54 12.79
N VAL A 1090 25.32 -98.80 13.07
CA VAL A 1090 25.86 -100.17 13.04
C VAL A 1090 25.20 -101.02 14.12
N ASN A 1091 24.65 -102.17 13.73
CA ASN A 1091 23.96 -103.09 14.63
C ASN A 1091 24.89 -104.20 15.12
N PHE A 1092 25.70 -103.89 16.13
CA PHE A 1092 26.64 -104.83 16.76
C PHE A 1092 25.95 -106.07 17.38
N GLY A 1093 24.65 -105.99 17.66
CA GLY A 1093 23.89 -107.11 18.24
C GLY A 1093 23.37 -108.11 17.21
N TYR A 1094 23.42 -107.79 15.91
CA TYR A 1094 22.80 -108.62 14.90
C TYR A 1094 23.64 -109.87 14.60
N THR A 1095 23.01 -111.04 14.70
CA THR A 1095 23.57 -112.31 14.23
C THR A 1095 22.50 -113.06 13.44
N GLY A 1096 22.78 -113.36 12.18
CA GLY A 1096 21.82 -113.99 11.27
C GLY A 1096 22.11 -113.70 9.81
N LEU A 1097 21.20 -114.11 8.92
CA LEU A 1097 21.28 -113.78 7.50
C LEU A 1097 20.63 -112.41 7.24
N ILE A 1098 21.33 -111.53 6.53
CA ILE A 1098 20.75 -110.33 5.94
C ILE A 1098 20.72 -110.48 4.43
N TYR A 1099 19.78 -109.79 3.80
CA TYR A 1099 19.82 -109.55 2.36
C TYR A 1099 20.24 -108.11 2.10
N ASP A 1100 21.28 -107.95 1.30
CA ASP A 1100 21.63 -106.67 0.70
C ASP A 1100 21.31 -106.73 -0.80
N SER A 1101 20.65 -105.71 -1.33
CA SER A 1101 20.25 -105.69 -2.74
C SER A 1101 21.44 -105.68 -3.70
N ASN A 1102 22.60 -105.14 -3.27
CA ASN A 1102 23.81 -105.04 -4.07
C ASN A 1102 24.71 -106.26 -3.90
N TYR A 1103 24.73 -106.87 -2.72
CA TYR A 1103 25.69 -107.92 -2.38
C TYR A 1103 25.07 -109.31 -2.19
N GLY A 1104 23.75 -109.43 -2.10
CA GLY A 1104 23.05 -110.70 -1.90
C GLY A 1104 22.91 -111.07 -0.42
N TRP A 1105 22.73 -112.37 -0.15
CA TRP A 1105 22.52 -112.88 1.21
C TRP A 1105 23.83 -113.21 1.91
N TRP A 1106 24.08 -112.55 3.04
CA TRP A 1106 25.31 -112.72 3.83
C TRP A 1106 25.00 -113.05 5.28
N TYR A 1107 25.84 -113.89 5.87
CA TYR A 1107 25.83 -114.17 7.30
C TYR A 1107 26.61 -113.12 8.06
N VAL A 1108 25.90 -112.45 8.96
CA VAL A 1108 26.42 -111.45 9.87
C VAL A 1108 26.46 -112.06 11.27
N GLU A 1109 27.54 -111.84 12.00
CA GLU A 1109 27.75 -112.32 13.36
C GLU A 1109 28.35 -111.19 14.20
N GLY A 1110 27.66 -110.80 15.26
CA GLY A 1110 28.05 -109.64 16.07
C GLY A 1110 28.12 -108.33 15.28
N GLY A 1111 27.24 -108.17 14.28
CA GLY A 1111 27.18 -107.00 13.40
C GLY A 1111 28.14 -107.00 12.21
N ALA A 1112 29.18 -107.85 12.19
CA ALA A 1112 30.13 -107.95 11.09
C ALA A 1112 29.82 -109.14 10.16
N VAL A 1113 30.07 -109.00 8.86
CA VAL A 1113 29.97 -110.14 7.93
C VAL A 1113 31.06 -111.16 8.25
N ASN A 1114 30.66 -112.39 8.57
CA ASN A 1114 31.59 -113.47 8.85
C ASN A 1114 31.89 -114.27 7.57
N PHE A 1115 32.92 -113.82 6.82
CA PHE A 1115 33.42 -114.48 5.62
C PHE A 1115 33.97 -115.90 5.85
N GLY A 1116 34.28 -116.26 7.09
CA GLY A 1116 34.73 -117.60 7.45
C GLY A 1116 33.60 -118.59 7.72
N TYR A 1117 32.34 -118.15 7.79
CA TYR A 1117 31.23 -119.01 8.16
C TYR A 1117 30.87 -119.98 7.02
N ASN A 1118 30.92 -121.27 7.32
CA ASN A 1118 30.78 -122.35 6.34
C ASN A 1118 29.75 -123.42 6.78
N SER A 1119 28.69 -123.01 7.47
CA SER A 1119 27.70 -123.92 8.07
C SER A 1119 26.26 -123.58 7.64
N LEU A 1120 25.27 -124.12 8.35
CA LEU A 1120 23.85 -123.81 8.14
C LEU A 1120 23.43 -122.62 9.01
N VAL A 1121 22.56 -121.75 8.50
CA VAL A 1121 21.96 -120.63 9.26
C VAL A 1121 20.44 -120.66 9.12
N PRO A 1122 19.67 -120.57 10.22
CA PRO A 1122 18.21 -120.46 10.15
C PRO A 1122 17.78 -119.11 9.57
N TYR A 1123 16.90 -119.12 8.57
CA TYR A 1123 16.25 -117.92 8.02
C TYR A 1123 14.94 -118.24 7.28
N GLY A 1124 13.89 -117.45 7.52
CA GLY A 1124 12.62 -117.54 6.78
C GLY A 1124 11.90 -118.89 6.94
N GLY A 1125 11.98 -119.51 8.11
CA GLY A 1125 11.34 -120.81 8.40
C GLY A 1125 12.08 -122.03 7.84
N SER A 1126 13.26 -121.84 7.22
CA SER A 1126 14.15 -122.94 6.82
C SER A 1126 15.59 -122.66 7.26
N TRP A 1127 16.52 -123.58 6.98
CA TRP A 1127 17.95 -123.39 7.22
C TRP A 1127 18.68 -123.33 5.88
N TRP A 1128 19.61 -122.41 5.74
CA TRP A 1128 20.32 -122.15 4.50
C TRP A 1128 21.81 -122.44 4.65
N LYS A 1129 22.40 -123.08 3.65
CA LYS A 1129 23.83 -123.32 3.58
C LYS A 1129 24.55 -122.03 3.23
N VAL A 1130 25.49 -121.67 4.09
CA VAL A 1130 26.40 -120.57 3.91
C VAL A 1130 27.80 -121.12 3.63
N THR A 1131 28.46 -120.61 2.60
CA THR A 1131 29.83 -120.98 2.21
C THR A 1131 30.62 -119.68 2.02
N GLY A 1132 31.73 -119.52 2.74
CA GLY A 1132 32.51 -118.28 2.70
C GLY A 1132 31.73 -117.04 3.16
N GLY A 1133 30.78 -117.20 4.08
CA GLY A 1133 29.92 -116.12 4.59
C GLY A 1133 28.70 -115.76 3.73
N MET A 1134 28.62 -116.22 2.48
CA MET A 1134 27.48 -115.98 1.58
C MET A 1134 26.55 -117.20 1.53
N VAL A 1135 25.24 -116.99 1.37
CA VAL A 1135 24.31 -118.10 1.10
C VAL A 1135 24.65 -118.74 -0.24
N ASP A 1136 24.91 -120.05 -0.22
CA ASP A 1136 25.31 -120.84 -1.37
C ASP A 1136 24.07 -121.54 -1.97
N PHE A 1137 23.32 -120.80 -2.78
CA PHE A 1137 22.13 -121.32 -3.48
C PHE A 1137 22.44 -122.44 -4.48
N GLY A 1138 23.72 -122.67 -4.83
CA GLY A 1138 24.13 -123.75 -5.72
C GLY A 1138 24.40 -125.06 -4.98
N PHE A 1139 24.61 -125.02 -3.66
CA PHE A 1139 25.01 -126.20 -2.90
C PHE A 1139 23.89 -127.24 -2.81
N THR A 1140 24.18 -128.46 -3.29
CA THR A 1140 23.35 -129.64 -3.06
C THR A 1140 24.22 -130.75 -2.48
N GLY A 1141 23.89 -131.22 -1.29
CA GLY A 1141 24.72 -132.19 -0.57
C GLY A 1141 24.24 -132.46 0.85
N ILE A 1142 25.04 -133.19 1.62
CA ILE A 1142 24.81 -133.42 3.05
C ILE A 1142 25.72 -132.49 3.85
N VAL A 1143 25.16 -131.77 4.81
CA VAL A 1143 25.91 -130.91 5.74
C VAL A 1143 25.72 -131.43 7.15
N ASN A 1144 26.82 -131.65 7.88
CA ASN A 1144 26.77 -131.99 9.30
C ASN A 1144 26.67 -130.71 10.13
N TYR A 1145 25.63 -130.62 10.97
CA TYR A 1145 25.40 -129.50 11.87
C TYR A 1145 25.16 -130.03 13.28
N TYR A 1146 26.07 -129.72 14.22
CA TYR A 1146 26.09 -130.24 15.59
C TYR A 1146 25.83 -131.76 15.71
N GLY A 1147 26.47 -132.56 14.85
CA GLY A 1147 26.39 -134.03 14.89
C GLY A 1147 25.21 -134.63 14.12
N THR A 1148 24.30 -133.82 13.55
CA THR A 1148 23.19 -134.29 12.71
C THR A 1148 23.45 -133.97 11.24
N ASN A 1149 23.20 -134.93 10.34
CA ASN A 1149 23.36 -134.77 8.90
C ASN A 1149 22.05 -134.24 8.28
N TYR A 1150 22.08 -133.02 7.75
CA TYR A 1150 20.96 -132.41 7.03
C TYR A 1150 21.20 -132.50 5.52
N ARG A 1151 20.15 -132.86 4.76
CA ARG A 1151 20.19 -132.81 3.29
C ARG A 1151 19.85 -131.40 2.84
N VAL A 1152 20.75 -130.80 2.08
CA VAL A 1152 20.60 -129.46 1.49
C VAL A 1152 20.43 -129.61 -0.02
N VAL A 1153 19.46 -128.90 -0.59
CA VAL A 1153 19.22 -128.84 -2.04
C VAL A 1153 19.09 -127.37 -2.44
N ASN A 1154 19.87 -126.94 -3.44
CA ASN A 1154 19.94 -125.54 -3.89
C ASN A 1154 20.12 -124.54 -2.73
N GLY A 1155 21.01 -124.86 -1.79
CA GLY A 1155 21.31 -124.05 -0.62
C GLY A 1155 20.32 -124.17 0.54
N GLN A 1156 19.14 -124.79 0.37
CA GLN A 1156 18.11 -124.88 1.42
C GLN A 1156 18.03 -126.29 2.03
N VAL A 1157 18.02 -126.38 3.37
CA VAL A 1157 17.78 -127.62 4.10
C VAL A 1157 16.39 -128.15 3.83
N GLN A 1158 16.31 -129.44 3.55
CA GLN A 1158 15.06 -130.19 3.46
C GLN A 1158 14.83 -130.85 4.82
N PHE A 1159 13.84 -130.34 5.57
CA PHE A 1159 13.44 -130.89 6.87
C PHE A 1159 12.69 -132.22 6.75
#